data_AF-A0AAW7DT10-F1
#
_entry.id   AF-A0AAW7DT10-F1
#
_cell.length_a   1.000
_cell.length_b   1.000
_cell.length_c   1.000
_cell.angle_alpha   90.00
_cell.angle_beta   90.00
_cell.angle_gamma   90.00
#
_symmetry.space_group_name_H-M   'P 1'
#
loop_
_entity.id
_entity.type
_entity.pdbx_description
1 polymer ?
#
loop_
_entity_poly.entity_id
_entity_poly.type
_entity_poly.pdbx_seq_one_letter_code
_entity_poly.pdbx_strand_id
1 'polypeptide(L)'
;MLGIMNKQLNDFGQLYSRYQAQDPIAMQLLQGQHRYLINLAFDPLTGEALPQRMSYWLSHESQAPEKVKLYDRFTYLIDHCANAINSILIMPRQTIIRVHEMTPVYLAQRLDSRSVQWLSRKPGNNMREKLAANPHILAATRKMSFDTLENRLLKAFLTRVQGLLLDRQEAGVNLTEQQEGLIDSIQKTLRQEEFVSIKPWQNMPPNNVLLQDKQYRKVWRAWQLLNRLEEDCENQQENGVASGFGIFSELLKQMADRERCLLLDQAWQFKLDYLSVSSAFANTEEITPVKVLAIDLGNDEAIDGTQIIPQAELLLTLTAKGDIKIQRKMRLGSIQNWQLNFQQTDGLVEVKLSSDFKGFDQDKNWQLAMPEGFPSLAKRLISELLPGDSSLRAPVEPQTKTSDDFVTLMFDGASCKLQVSSESAARWMAPQLLDADGLDCSQSLSLHANEKVFSAKELSLVNGDSKTRQLGGFSDQVSRQLRAVKGMHYLVSDHHSDFETNDLRREINRNFNNAAPLPKSIAAVYALLEKKQFKRNDLVMVLSSDQDGIYATPVHYCWGEKPGEEYLERHPSIKLSQKGERKLLQDALVKSGLPSHIAVRFIELYSFREIVSNKAKIILQDGEHWYRVPADLKVSNIDISDVLFKETQKLQKKIEKTYFISVSVAIKQQKGVKPQQWLASDPLSGSQQLLQKQYEQPHKVFWKDHLPQLMTRLPIKGIEQEFYFVDKRTSVKPERGVAVEIPISTPFTLPSDKEDLRFTVYQGSESHRQEFSLLLSLTKPLNTDCSCNLKLTYTYGDEKPYKLRFIPVNADNKPFNYVDAQWDKKQDDTTNRVVAIPDFPERLPFEALRTYLGNDGPTDIVGWIERNLEELDDIYNFISYGKSKKRFNFSYGDVDWIPNKDFGFYRAHLDYEKIFVHRSQFEGLDVINQKCFSGDIRIKGDDGYSLKNVGVQGELTERELKSLPTRWRFPMLIFSDQTRSFADAELPKEFAQKGQQAIVQAQELLNLLKGSNKGLERELVQFLSYNHKLMPSNTVDNLLEMATDKYLLRQESNWFKYALGDVSQPWQQQLLLQILEPIDDSGGTRAVTLEILSVAMWRDKAVIHQLTADQLNALAKRLNEYLLDEIKWLKKEDKFFKWNSFILRLELLLALLRTRESTNPEISSLFDLDSSLTKQLLSTVEKITDKQGEALAYQLQQPRVVARVKLAVNKPDGYHRTPDLLYALKLYLSGDDGADKITITELANSA
;
A
#
# COMPACT_ATOMS: atom_id res chain seq x y z
N MET A 1 -75.82 -3.51 10.73
CA MET A 1 -74.81 -2.58 11.29
C MET A 1 -73.86 -2.16 10.16
N LEU A 2 -74.28 -1.21 9.34
CA LEU A 2 -73.61 -0.83 8.07
C LEU A 2 -73.49 0.71 7.93
N GLY A 3 -73.33 1.43 9.05
CA GLY A 3 -73.46 2.89 9.09
C GLY A 3 -72.21 3.69 9.49
N ILE A 4 -71.04 3.07 9.65
CA ILE A 4 -69.84 3.76 10.19
C ILE A 4 -68.68 3.90 9.18
N MET A 5 -68.74 3.24 8.02
CA MET A 5 -67.58 3.06 7.13
C MET A 5 -67.06 4.31 6.37
N ASN A 6 -67.58 5.53 6.59
CA ASN A 6 -67.19 6.69 5.77
C ASN A 6 -67.04 8.02 6.53
N LYS A 7 -66.55 8.00 7.77
CA LYS A 7 -66.14 9.25 8.45
C LYS A 7 -64.62 9.34 8.51
N GLN A 8 -64.07 10.40 7.89
CA GLN A 8 -62.69 10.87 8.09
C GLN A 8 -62.29 10.77 9.57
N LEU A 9 -61.05 10.34 9.83
CA LEU A 9 -60.49 10.30 11.17
C LEU A 9 -60.36 11.74 11.68
N ASN A 10 -61.21 12.14 12.62
CA ASN A 10 -61.13 13.47 13.24
C ASN A 10 -60.01 13.56 14.29
N ASP A 11 -59.56 12.40 14.81
CA ASP A 11 -58.55 12.28 15.86
C ASP A 11 -57.92 10.87 15.79
N PHE A 12 -56.59 10.79 15.81
CA PHE A 12 -55.86 9.52 15.76
C PHE A 12 -56.20 8.58 16.92
N GLY A 13 -56.51 9.11 18.12
CA GLY A 13 -56.88 8.30 19.29
C GLY A 13 -58.10 7.40 19.05
N GLN A 14 -59.03 7.82 18.18
CA GLN A 14 -60.20 7.02 17.80
C GLN A 14 -59.81 5.69 17.14
N LEU A 15 -58.65 5.64 16.46
CA LEU A 15 -58.18 4.43 15.78
C LEU A 15 -57.98 3.27 16.77
N TYR A 16 -57.53 3.55 18.00
CA TYR A 16 -57.37 2.54 19.05
C TYR A 16 -58.70 1.98 19.53
N SER A 17 -59.69 2.84 19.80
CA SER A 17 -61.03 2.40 20.19
C SER A 17 -61.72 1.57 19.08
N ARG A 18 -61.54 1.96 17.81
CA ARG A 18 -62.04 1.22 16.65
C ARG A 18 -61.33 -0.12 16.47
N TYR A 19 -60.03 -0.17 16.73
CA TYR A 19 -59.25 -1.40 16.73
C TYR A 19 -59.74 -2.40 17.78
N GLN A 20 -60.03 -1.93 19.00
CA GLN A 20 -60.62 -2.75 20.06
C GLN A 20 -62.00 -3.28 19.65
N ALA A 21 -62.78 -2.49 18.91
CA ALA A 21 -64.07 -2.89 18.36
C ALA A 21 -63.97 -3.78 17.09
N GLN A 22 -62.76 -4.19 16.69
CA GLN A 22 -62.50 -4.97 15.48
C GLN A 22 -63.00 -4.32 14.18
N ASP A 23 -62.94 -2.99 14.11
CA ASP A 23 -63.24 -2.24 12.89
C ASP A 23 -62.22 -2.59 11.78
N PRO A 24 -62.66 -3.02 10.58
CA PRO A 24 -61.78 -3.50 9.52
C PRO A 24 -60.70 -2.49 9.09
N ILE A 25 -61.05 -1.21 9.02
CA ILE A 25 -60.13 -0.14 8.61
C ILE A 25 -59.06 0.05 9.68
N ALA A 26 -59.46 0.17 10.94
CA ALA A 26 -58.53 0.31 12.05
C ALA A 26 -57.60 -0.89 12.18
N MET A 27 -58.12 -2.11 11.97
CA MET A 27 -57.33 -3.33 11.94
C MET A 27 -56.29 -3.32 10.81
N GLN A 28 -56.70 -2.99 9.58
CA GLN A 28 -55.79 -2.96 8.42
C GLN A 28 -54.66 -1.94 8.60
N LEU A 29 -54.97 -0.73 9.09
CA LEU A 29 -53.99 0.33 9.32
C LEU A 29 -53.00 -0.02 10.44
N LEU A 30 -53.47 -0.32 11.65
CA LEU A 30 -52.59 -0.52 12.80
C LEU A 30 -51.76 -1.81 12.68
N GLN A 31 -52.36 -2.91 12.22
CA GLN A 31 -51.59 -4.15 12.00
C GLN A 31 -50.63 -4.01 10.82
N GLY A 32 -51.01 -3.26 9.77
CA GLY A 32 -50.14 -2.95 8.62
C GLY A 32 -48.92 -2.13 9.03
N GLN A 33 -49.13 -1.05 9.80
CA GLN A 33 -48.04 -0.26 10.39
C GLN A 33 -47.14 -1.10 11.29
N HIS A 34 -47.71 -1.98 12.12
CA HIS A 34 -46.93 -2.89 12.96
C HIS A 34 -46.03 -3.83 12.17
N ARG A 35 -46.56 -4.48 11.13
CA ARG A 35 -45.74 -5.34 10.26
C ARG A 35 -44.66 -4.57 9.51
N TYR A 36 -44.91 -3.30 9.18
CA TYR A 36 -43.90 -2.44 8.56
C TYR A 36 -42.79 -2.05 9.55
N LEU A 37 -43.16 -1.51 10.72
CA LEU A 37 -42.24 -0.86 11.66
C LEU A 37 -41.43 -1.83 12.52
N ILE A 38 -42.00 -2.98 12.92
CA ILE A 38 -41.29 -3.96 13.77
C ILE A 38 -40.05 -4.56 13.11
N ASN A 39 -40.00 -4.48 11.78
CA ASN A 39 -38.95 -5.04 10.94
C ASN A 39 -37.81 -4.04 10.66
N LEU A 40 -37.87 -2.82 11.21
CA LEU A 40 -36.89 -1.76 10.97
C LEU A 40 -36.07 -1.46 12.24
N ALA A 41 -34.79 -1.13 12.04
CA ALA A 41 -33.98 -0.46 13.06
C ALA A 41 -33.93 1.04 12.76
N PHE A 42 -33.79 1.86 13.80
CA PHE A 42 -33.81 3.32 13.68
C PHE A 42 -32.58 3.96 14.30
N ASP A 43 -32.10 5.03 13.67
CA ASP A 43 -31.01 5.85 14.18
C ASP A 43 -31.47 6.54 15.48
N PRO A 44 -30.74 6.39 16.61
CA PRO A 44 -31.16 6.96 17.88
C PRO A 44 -31.11 8.50 17.92
N LEU A 45 -30.34 9.15 17.04
CA LEU A 45 -30.20 10.60 16.93
C LEU A 45 -31.22 11.18 15.95
N THR A 46 -31.32 10.64 14.73
CA THR A 46 -32.18 11.20 13.68
C THR A 46 -33.58 10.60 13.70
N GLY A 47 -33.74 9.37 14.14
CA GLY A 47 -34.98 8.59 14.06
C GLY A 47 -35.16 7.90 12.70
N GLU A 48 -34.30 8.12 11.72
CA GLU A 48 -34.46 7.50 10.40
C GLU A 48 -34.19 5.99 10.42
N ALA A 49 -34.86 5.25 9.53
CA ALA A 49 -34.62 3.84 9.39
C ALA A 49 -33.17 3.60 8.93
N LEU A 50 -32.46 2.74 9.66
CA LEU A 50 -31.09 2.36 9.32
C LEU A 50 -31.11 1.32 8.19
N PRO A 51 -30.21 1.45 7.20
CA PRO A 51 -30.04 0.40 6.20
C PRO A 51 -29.56 -0.90 6.87
N GLN A 52 -30.02 -2.04 6.36
CA GLN A 52 -29.61 -3.37 6.80
C GLN A 52 -29.36 -4.24 5.56
N ARG A 53 -28.70 -5.38 5.71
CA ARG A 53 -28.68 -6.38 4.64
C ARG A 53 -29.97 -7.19 4.65
N MET A 54 -30.44 -7.58 3.47
CA MET A 54 -31.63 -8.41 3.34
C MET A 54 -31.45 -9.73 4.11
N SER A 55 -30.28 -10.37 4.04
CA SER A 55 -30.00 -11.61 4.76
C SER A 55 -30.13 -11.48 6.28
N TYR A 56 -29.58 -10.40 6.86
CA TYR A 56 -29.72 -10.10 8.30
C TYR A 56 -31.17 -9.84 8.68
N TRP A 57 -31.89 -9.08 7.86
CA TRP A 57 -33.30 -8.78 8.08
C TRP A 57 -34.19 -10.03 8.02
N LEU A 58 -33.95 -10.93 7.07
CA LEU A 58 -34.69 -12.19 6.92
C LEU A 58 -34.42 -13.18 8.05
N SER A 59 -33.20 -13.18 8.62
CA SER A 59 -32.80 -14.11 9.68
C SER A 59 -33.33 -13.74 11.07
N HIS A 60 -33.78 -12.49 11.27
CA HIS A 60 -34.39 -12.11 12.54
C HIS A 60 -35.81 -12.64 12.59
N GLU A 61 -36.06 -13.63 13.44
CA GLU A 61 -37.43 -13.96 13.83
C GLU A 61 -38.05 -12.69 14.45
N SER A 62 -38.92 -12.04 13.68
CA SER A 62 -39.93 -11.18 14.28
C SER A 62 -40.63 -12.08 15.29
N GLN A 63 -40.44 -11.82 16.60
CA GLN A 63 -41.09 -12.55 17.68
C GLN A 63 -42.48 -12.93 17.19
N ALA A 64 -42.80 -14.23 17.17
CA ALA A 64 -44.15 -14.70 16.83
C ALA A 64 -45.12 -13.75 17.53
N PRO A 65 -46.16 -13.24 16.85
CA PRO A 65 -47.01 -12.21 17.43
C PRO A 65 -47.62 -12.75 18.72
N GLU A 66 -46.94 -12.51 19.85
CA GLU A 66 -47.60 -12.39 21.13
C GLU A 66 -48.63 -11.33 20.83
N LYS A 67 -49.91 -11.72 20.91
CA LYS A 67 -51.11 -10.92 20.58
C LYS A 67 -51.21 -9.58 21.35
N VAL A 68 -50.12 -9.13 21.95
CA VAL A 68 -50.05 -8.25 23.12
C VAL A 68 -49.23 -6.99 22.83
N LYS A 69 -48.32 -6.94 21.83
CA LYS A 69 -47.53 -5.72 21.51
C LYS A 69 -47.74 -5.21 20.08
N LEU A 70 -48.53 -4.15 19.95
CA LEU A 70 -48.73 -3.40 18.70
C LEU A 70 -47.66 -2.30 18.56
N TYR A 71 -46.99 -2.17 17.41
CA TYR A 71 -46.05 -1.07 17.15
C TYR A 71 -46.61 -0.22 16.02
N ASP A 72 -46.97 1.03 16.28
CA ASP A 72 -47.50 1.93 15.25
C ASP A 72 -46.65 3.20 15.16
N ARG A 73 -47.02 4.11 14.25
CA ARG A 73 -46.27 5.35 14.08
C ARG A 73 -46.20 6.17 15.36
N PHE A 74 -47.25 6.20 16.17
CA PHE A 74 -47.23 6.93 17.43
C PHE A 74 -46.24 6.29 18.41
N THR A 75 -46.29 4.96 18.60
CA THR A 75 -45.34 4.22 19.44
C THR A 75 -43.89 4.52 19.06
N TYR A 76 -43.56 4.44 17.77
CA TYR A 76 -42.21 4.74 17.26
C TYR A 76 -41.76 6.17 17.58
N LEU A 77 -42.64 7.17 17.38
CA LEU A 77 -42.33 8.57 17.67
C LEU A 77 -42.04 8.79 19.16
N ILE A 78 -42.81 8.15 20.04
CA ILE A 78 -42.62 8.24 21.49
C ILE A 78 -41.32 7.58 21.90
N ASP A 79 -41.05 6.35 21.44
CA ASP A 79 -39.84 5.62 21.81
C ASP A 79 -38.57 6.36 21.36
N HIS A 80 -38.59 7.02 20.20
CA HIS A 80 -37.48 7.84 19.71
C HIS A 80 -37.15 9.04 20.63
N CYS A 81 -38.17 9.69 21.20
CA CYS A 81 -37.99 10.93 21.97
C CYS A 81 -38.15 10.78 23.49
N ALA A 82 -38.58 9.64 24.02
CA ALA A 82 -38.84 9.43 25.45
C ALA A 82 -37.65 9.77 26.36
N ASN A 83 -36.43 9.34 25.99
CA ASN A 83 -35.21 9.67 26.73
C ASN A 83 -34.87 11.17 26.69
N ALA A 84 -35.16 11.82 25.55
CA ALA A 84 -34.97 13.26 25.40
C ALA A 84 -35.97 14.04 26.25
N ILE A 85 -37.23 13.62 26.27
CA ILE A 85 -38.26 14.18 27.14
C ILE A 85 -37.82 14.08 28.59
N ASN A 86 -37.47 12.88 29.07
CA ASN A 86 -37.03 12.69 30.46
C ASN A 86 -35.84 13.59 30.81
N SER A 87 -34.87 13.73 29.90
CA SER A 87 -33.73 14.65 30.08
C SER A 87 -34.16 16.12 30.18
N ILE A 88 -35.10 16.55 29.32
CA ILE A 88 -35.62 17.93 29.32
C ILE A 88 -36.47 18.20 30.57
N LEU A 89 -37.28 17.24 31.01
CA LEU A 89 -38.13 17.39 32.21
C LEU A 89 -37.29 17.53 33.49
N ILE A 90 -36.13 16.86 33.57
CA ILE A 90 -35.18 17.01 34.68
C ILE A 90 -34.56 18.41 34.70
N MET A 91 -34.21 18.95 33.53
CA MET A 91 -33.56 20.26 33.41
C MET A 91 -34.11 21.08 32.24
N PRO A 92 -35.31 21.68 32.40
CA PRO A 92 -35.95 22.45 31.32
C PRO A 92 -35.15 23.72 31.01
N ARG A 93 -35.13 24.12 29.74
CA ARG A 93 -34.47 25.36 29.34
C ARG A 93 -35.11 26.56 30.02
N GLN A 94 -34.29 27.49 30.50
CA GLN A 94 -34.74 28.71 31.16
C GLN A 94 -34.38 29.94 30.32
N THR A 95 -35.22 30.96 30.38
CA THR A 95 -34.93 32.30 29.90
C THR A 95 -35.08 33.31 31.03
N ILE A 96 -34.32 34.40 30.96
CA ILE A 96 -34.39 35.47 31.96
C ILE A 96 -35.48 36.43 31.53
N ILE A 97 -36.55 36.52 32.33
CA ILE A 97 -37.58 37.54 32.18
C ILE A 97 -37.36 38.66 33.21
N ARG A 98 -37.68 39.89 32.82
CA ARG A 98 -37.69 41.03 33.73
C ARG A 98 -39.08 41.15 34.34
N VAL A 99 -39.18 41.02 35.65
CA VAL A 99 -40.42 41.19 36.41
C VAL A 99 -40.22 42.35 37.37
N HIS A 100 -41.24 43.20 37.51
CA HIS A 100 -41.23 44.29 38.49
C HIS A 100 -41.83 43.80 39.79
N GLU A 101 -41.01 43.67 40.83
CA GLU A 101 -41.47 43.25 42.16
C GLU A 101 -40.93 44.18 43.25
N MET A 102 -41.53 44.10 44.43
CA MET A 102 -41.12 44.88 45.58
C MET A 102 -39.83 44.27 46.16
N THR A 103 -38.70 44.90 45.88
CA THR A 103 -37.38 44.42 46.28
C THR A 103 -36.80 45.32 47.36
N PRO A 104 -36.14 44.79 48.40
CA PRO A 104 -35.42 45.62 49.36
C PRO A 104 -34.47 46.57 48.63
N VAL A 105 -34.43 47.84 49.05
CA VAL A 105 -33.68 48.90 48.34
C VAL A 105 -32.20 48.52 48.11
N TYR A 106 -31.59 47.80 49.04
CA TYR A 106 -30.19 47.36 48.93
C TYR A 106 -29.95 46.26 47.87
N LEU A 107 -30.99 45.55 47.43
CA LEU A 107 -30.93 44.52 46.36
C LEU A 107 -31.37 45.06 44.99
N ALA A 108 -31.89 46.30 44.92
CA ALA A 108 -32.38 46.91 43.69
C ALA A 108 -31.24 47.41 42.81
N GLN A 109 -30.83 46.60 41.82
CA GLN A 109 -29.67 46.92 40.95
C GLN A 109 -29.98 47.91 39.83
N ARG A 110 -31.23 47.99 39.34
CA ARG A 110 -31.67 48.93 38.29
C ARG A 110 -33.09 49.42 38.54
N LEU A 111 -33.28 50.74 38.51
CA LEU A 111 -34.58 51.39 38.54
C LEU A 111 -34.90 51.89 37.13
N ASP A 112 -35.97 51.39 36.53
CA ASP A 112 -36.41 51.82 35.21
C ASP A 112 -37.58 52.83 35.29
N SER A 113 -38.12 53.24 34.15
CA SER A 113 -39.22 54.21 34.08
C SER A 113 -40.44 53.77 34.89
N ARG A 114 -40.72 52.46 35.00
CA ARG A 114 -41.84 51.91 35.76
C ARG A 114 -41.56 51.95 37.27
N SER A 115 -40.33 51.66 37.69
CA SER A 115 -39.87 51.85 39.07
C SER A 115 -40.00 53.30 39.53
N VAL A 116 -39.58 54.25 38.69
CA VAL A 116 -39.63 55.69 38.98
C VAL A 116 -41.06 56.20 39.03
N GLN A 117 -41.92 55.78 38.10
CA GLN A 117 -43.35 56.12 38.13
C GLN A 117 -44.03 55.62 39.41
N TRP A 118 -43.75 54.38 39.83
CA TRP A 118 -44.27 53.86 41.09
C TRP A 118 -43.77 54.67 42.29
N LEU A 119 -42.47 54.99 42.34
CA LEU A 119 -41.87 55.79 43.41
C LEU A 119 -42.43 57.22 43.44
N SER A 120 -42.73 57.82 42.29
CA SER A 120 -43.28 59.18 42.19
C SER A 120 -44.61 59.33 42.93
N ARG A 121 -45.44 58.27 42.94
CA ARG A 121 -46.78 58.22 43.55
C ARG A 121 -46.76 58.03 45.08
N LYS A 122 -45.59 57.82 45.69
CA LYS A 122 -45.46 57.66 47.15
C LYS A 122 -45.36 59.02 47.86
N PRO A 123 -46.03 59.21 49.01
CA PRO A 123 -45.96 60.44 49.79
C PRO A 123 -44.55 60.65 50.38
N GLY A 124 -44.07 61.90 50.37
CA GLY A 124 -42.71 62.30 50.77
C GLY A 124 -42.02 63.15 49.71
N ASN A 125 -41.08 64.01 50.09
CA ASN A 125 -40.43 64.96 49.19
C ASN A 125 -39.11 64.43 48.61
N ASN A 126 -38.48 63.46 49.27
CA ASN A 126 -37.24 62.82 48.81
C ASN A 126 -37.33 61.29 48.88
N MET A 127 -36.42 60.58 48.18
CA MET A 127 -36.42 59.11 48.08
C MET A 127 -36.34 58.43 49.46
N ARG A 128 -35.67 59.06 50.43
CA ARG A 128 -35.53 58.57 51.80
C ARG A 128 -36.84 58.63 52.56
N GLU A 129 -37.57 59.74 52.47
CA GLU A 129 -38.91 59.92 53.06
C GLU A 129 -39.93 58.98 52.42
N LYS A 130 -39.89 58.85 51.09
CA LYS A 130 -40.82 57.98 50.34
C LYS A 130 -40.66 56.49 50.66
N LEU A 131 -39.49 56.05 51.14
CA LEU A 131 -39.16 54.66 51.46
C LEU A 131 -38.95 54.42 52.97
N ALA A 132 -39.19 55.42 53.83
CA ALA A 132 -38.94 55.34 55.27
C ALA A 132 -39.85 54.33 55.99
N ALA A 133 -41.11 54.24 55.58
CA ALA A 133 -42.09 53.34 56.20
C ALA A 133 -41.99 51.88 55.70
N ASN A 134 -41.48 51.67 54.49
CA ASN A 134 -41.25 50.32 53.93
C ASN A 134 -40.05 50.37 52.97
N PRO A 135 -38.88 49.82 53.34
CA PRO A 135 -37.63 49.94 52.60
C PRO A 135 -37.56 48.97 51.40
N HIS A 136 -38.68 48.82 50.69
CA HIS A 136 -38.78 48.06 49.44
C HIS A 136 -39.17 49.00 48.30
N ILE A 137 -38.50 48.86 47.17
CA ILE A 137 -38.76 49.61 45.94
C ILE A 137 -39.21 48.65 44.85
N LEU A 138 -40.16 49.08 44.01
CA LEU A 138 -40.52 48.33 42.82
C LEU A 138 -39.32 48.36 41.85
N ALA A 139 -38.56 47.28 41.74
CA ALA A 139 -37.37 47.19 40.89
C ALA A 139 -37.54 46.09 39.84
N ALA A 140 -36.89 46.25 38.69
CA ALA A 140 -36.86 45.22 37.67
C ALA A 140 -35.90 44.10 38.12
N THR A 141 -36.44 43.01 38.65
CA THR A 141 -35.68 41.81 38.99
C THR A 141 -35.65 40.84 37.82
N ARG A 142 -34.54 40.13 37.69
CA ARG A 142 -34.37 39.06 36.70
C ARG A 142 -34.84 37.77 37.34
N LYS A 143 -35.95 37.20 36.86
CA LYS A 143 -36.39 35.86 37.26
C LYS A 143 -36.15 34.89 36.12
N MET A 144 -35.74 33.67 36.48
CA MET A 144 -35.72 32.58 35.52
C MET A 144 -37.16 32.17 35.23
N SER A 145 -37.50 32.03 33.96
CA SER A 145 -38.81 31.54 33.50
C SER A 145 -38.60 30.37 32.56
N PHE A 146 -39.46 29.37 32.67
CA PHE A 146 -39.54 28.27 31.72
C PHE A 146 -40.32 28.63 30.45
N ASP A 147 -40.87 29.85 30.33
CA ASP A 147 -41.66 30.29 29.15
C ASP A 147 -40.77 30.59 27.93
N THR A 148 -40.07 29.58 27.44
CA THR A 148 -39.28 29.61 26.20
C THR A 148 -40.08 29.01 25.04
N LEU A 149 -39.73 29.35 23.79
CA LEU A 149 -40.42 28.83 22.60
C LEU A 149 -40.44 27.29 22.59
N GLU A 150 -39.34 26.67 22.99
CA GLU A 150 -39.15 25.21 22.98
C GLU A 150 -39.95 24.52 24.08
N ASN A 151 -40.08 25.15 25.25
CA ASN A 151 -40.90 24.61 26.34
C ASN A 151 -42.40 24.80 26.09
N ARG A 152 -42.81 25.85 25.38
CA ARG A 152 -44.21 25.99 24.90
C ARG A 152 -44.57 24.85 23.96
N LEU A 153 -43.69 24.54 23.00
CA LEU A 153 -43.81 23.40 22.11
C LEU A 153 -43.85 22.09 22.89
N LEU A 154 -42.89 21.87 23.81
CA LEU A 154 -42.84 20.69 24.66
C LEU A 154 -44.16 20.51 25.42
N LYS A 155 -44.69 21.56 26.06
CA LYS A 155 -45.96 21.48 26.79
C LYS A 155 -47.13 21.05 25.90
N ALA A 156 -47.23 21.58 24.69
CA ALA A 156 -48.24 21.17 23.72
C ALA A 156 -48.05 19.71 23.27
N PHE A 157 -46.80 19.31 22.99
CA PHE A 157 -46.43 17.95 22.64
C PHE A 157 -46.80 16.96 23.76
N LEU A 158 -46.38 17.20 25.01
CA LEU A 158 -46.68 16.31 26.14
C LEU A 158 -48.17 16.15 26.40
N THR A 159 -48.96 17.21 26.23
CA THR A 159 -50.43 17.15 26.40
C THR A 159 -51.05 16.22 25.36
N ARG A 160 -50.64 16.34 24.08
CA ARG A 160 -51.13 15.46 23.00
C ARG A 160 -50.66 14.01 23.18
N VAL A 161 -49.39 13.81 23.53
CA VAL A 161 -48.82 12.48 23.80
C VAL A 161 -49.52 11.79 24.96
N GLN A 162 -49.79 12.52 26.04
CA GLN A 162 -50.51 11.97 27.18
C GLN A 162 -51.92 11.50 26.78
N GLY A 163 -52.66 12.28 25.99
CA GLY A 163 -53.98 11.89 25.49
C GLY A 163 -53.92 10.57 24.73
N LEU A 164 -53.04 10.48 23.73
CA LEU A 164 -52.92 9.27 22.89
C LEU A 164 -52.41 8.03 23.66
N LEU A 165 -51.52 8.21 24.65
CA LEU A 165 -51.10 7.11 25.53
C LEU A 165 -52.26 6.59 26.40
N LEU A 166 -53.12 7.49 26.89
CA LEU A 166 -54.31 7.12 27.64
C LEU A 166 -55.35 6.43 26.75
N ASP A 167 -55.62 6.95 25.55
CA ASP A 167 -56.54 6.33 24.58
C ASP A 167 -56.09 4.89 24.25
N ARG A 168 -54.78 4.69 24.11
CA ARG A 168 -54.17 3.38 23.87
C ARG A 168 -54.32 2.43 25.05
N GLN A 169 -54.10 2.94 26.27
CA GLN A 169 -54.28 2.18 27.51
C GLN A 169 -55.75 1.78 27.72
N GLU A 170 -56.70 2.68 27.46
CA GLU A 170 -58.14 2.43 27.54
C GLU A 170 -58.62 1.39 26.52
N ALA A 171 -58.04 1.40 25.31
CA ALA A 171 -58.30 0.41 24.27
C ALA A 171 -57.74 -1.00 24.58
N GLY A 172 -57.05 -1.18 25.72
CA GLY A 172 -56.47 -2.45 26.13
C GLY A 172 -55.23 -2.85 25.35
N VAL A 173 -54.53 -1.90 24.73
CA VAL A 173 -53.25 -2.13 24.04
C VAL A 173 -52.11 -1.87 25.02
N ASN A 174 -51.25 -2.87 25.27
CA ASN A 174 -50.19 -2.75 26.28
C ASN A 174 -49.20 -1.62 25.96
N LEU A 175 -48.82 -0.89 27.01
CA LEU A 175 -47.75 0.09 27.02
C LEU A 175 -46.42 -0.57 27.40
N THR A 176 -45.30 0.06 27.01
CA THR A 176 -43.97 -0.34 27.50
C THR A 176 -43.73 0.27 28.89
N GLU A 177 -42.84 -0.34 29.70
CA GLU A 177 -42.46 0.21 31.02
C GLU A 177 -41.96 1.66 30.92
N GLN A 178 -41.25 1.98 29.82
CA GLN A 178 -40.78 3.33 29.54
C GLN A 178 -41.93 4.31 29.24
N GLN A 179 -42.99 3.86 28.56
CA GLN A 179 -44.18 4.65 28.27
C GLN A 179 -45.05 4.87 29.51
N GLU A 180 -45.22 3.84 30.34
CA GLU A 180 -45.92 3.95 31.63
C GLU A 180 -45.23 4.98 32.55
N GLY A 181 -43.90 4.86 32.73
CA GLY A 181 -43.12 5.83 33.50
C GLY A 181 -43.12 7.24 32.89
N LEU A 182 -43.30 7.36 31.57
CA LEU A 182 -43.44 8.64 30.90
C LEU A 182 -44.79 9.31 31.22
N ILE A 183 -45.90 8.56 31.29
CA ILE A 183 -47.23 9.10 31.68
C ILE A 183 -47.13 9.73 33.07
N ASP A 184 -46.55 9.03 34.04
CA ASP A 184 -46.36 9.52 35.40
C ASP A 184 -45.52 10.81 35.44
N SER A 185 -44.43 10.82 34.67
CA SER A 185 -43.53 11.97 34.54
C SER A 185 -44.23 13.18 33.93
N ILE A 186 -45.05 12.97 32.90
CA ILE A 186 -45.85 14.03 32.25
C ILE A 186 -46.88 14.58 33.23
N GLN A 187 -47.68 13.71 33.86
CA GLN A 187 -48.73 14.11 34.80
C GLN A 187 -48.16 14.92 35.97
N LYS A 188 -47.03 14.47 36.53
CA LYS A 188 -46.34 15.19 37.61
C LYS A 188 -45.86 16.56 37.15
N THR A 189 -45.25 16.64 35.98
CA THR A 189 -44.64 17.88 35.49
C THR A 189 -45.67 18.92 35.06
N LEU A 190 -46.75 18.51 34.37
CA LEU A 190 -47.82 19.43 33.95
C LEU A 190 -48.58 20.07 35.13
N ARG A 191 -48.50 19.49 36.34
CA ARG A 191 -49.07 20.04 37.58
C ARG A 191 -48.15 21.02 38.33
N GLN A 192 -46.87 21.12 37.97
CA GLN A 192 -45.93 22.05 38.61
C GLN A 192 -46.28 23.50 38.27
N GLU A 193 -46.25 24.40 39.26
CA GLU A 193 -46.63 25.82 39.08
C GLU A 193 -45.82 26.49 37.96
N GLU A 194 -44.54 26.17 37.87
CA GLU A 194 -43.64 26.73 36.86
C GLU A 194 -44.01 26.27 35.44
N PHE A 195 -44.46 25.02 35.26
CA PHE A 195 -44.92 24.50 33.97
C PHE A 195 -46.34 24.98 33.61
N VAL A 196 -47.20 25.17 34.61
CA VAL A 196 -48.52 25.80 34.42
C VAL A 196 -48.35 27.21 33.86
N SER A 197 -47.34 27.94 34.34
CA SER A 197 -47.03 29.32 33.90
C SER A 197 -46.53 29.46 32.45
N ILE A 198 -46.12 28.37 31.79
CA ILE A 198 -45.70 28.36 30.37
C ILE A 198 -46.90 28.63 29.47
N LYS A 199 -46.76 29.56 28.52
CA LYS A 199 -47.86 29.96 27.61
C LYS A 199 -48.18 28.88 26.57
N PRO A 200 -49.37 28.91 25.95
CA PRO A 200 -49.70 28.00 24.87
C PRO A 200 -48.75 28.11 23.67
N TRP A 201 -48.55 26.99 22.98
CA TRP A 201 -47.88 26.97 21.67
C TRP A 201 -48.75 27.68 20.62
N GLN A 202 -48.14 28.54 19.78
CA GLN A 202 -48.84 29.38 18.80
C GLN A 202 -48.39 29.12 17.35
N ASN A 203 -47.90 27.91 17.04
CA ASN A 203 -47.41 27.54 15.70
C ASN A 203 -46.31 28.49 15.16
N MET A 204 -45.37 28.85 16.02
CA MET A 204 -44.23 29.71 15.67
C MET A 204 -43.21 28.93 14.81
N PRO A 205 -42.46 29.59 13.91
CA PRO A 205 -41.38 28.93 13.17
C PRO A 205 -40.26 28.43 14.10
N PRO A 206 -39.54 27.34 13.74
CA PRO A 206 -38.51 26.78 14.60
C PRO A 206 -37.32 27.74 14.74
N ASN A 207 -36.77 27.83 15.95
CA ASN A 207 -35.54 28.58 16.22
C ASN A 207 -34.31 27.65 16.25
N ASN A 208 -33.10 28.22 16.38
CA ASN A 208 -31.86 27.44 16.39
C ASN A 208 -31.83 26.35 17.48
N VAL A 209 -32.52 26.53 18.60
CA VAL A 209 -32.57 25.53 19.67
C VAL A 209 -33.38 24.31 19.23
N LEU A 210 -34.56 24.51 18.66
CA LEU A 210 -35.36 23.41 18.10
C LEU A 210 -34.65 22.67 16.95
N LEU A 211 -33.71 23.32 16.25
CA LEU A 211 -32.98 22.73 15.13
C LEU A 211 -31.64 22.07 15.52
N GLN A 212 -30.96 22.55 16.55
CA GLN A 212 -29.57 22.16 16.85
C GLN A 212 -29.39 21.48 18.22
N ASP A 213 -30.28 21.71 19.19
CA ASP A 213 -30.14 21.11 20.53
C ASP A 213 -30.42 19.60 20.49
N LYS A 214 -29.52 18.81 21.08
CA LYS A 214 -29.54 17.34 21.03
C LYS A 214 -30.84 16.71 21.56
N GLN A 215 -31.53 17.38 22.49
CA GLN A 215 -32.79 16.88 23.05
C GLN A 215 -33.99 17.54 22.38
N TYR A 216 -34.03 18.87 22.29
CA TYR A 216 -35.19 19.58 21.74
C TYR A 216 -35.39 19.32 20.25
N ARG A 217 -34.34 19.02 19.48
CA ARG A 217 -34.47 18.62 18.07
C ARG A 217 -35.28 17.33 17.89
N LYS A 218 -35.13 16.35 18.79
CA LYS A 218 -35.90 15.11 18.74
C LYS A 218 -37.39 15.37 19.02
N VAL A 219 -37.68 16.22 20.01
CA VAL A 219 -39.06 16.63 20.34
C VAL A 219 -39.68 17.43 19.20
N TRP A 220 -38.93 18.33 18.56
CA TRP A 220 -39.39 19.08 17.39
C TRP A 220 -39.76 18.16 16.23
N ARG A 221 -38.87 17.22 15.87
CA ARG A 221 -39.15 16.23 14.82
C ARG A 221 -40.38 15.38 15.16
N ALA A 222 -40.45 14.88 16.39
CA ALA A 222 -41.60 14.10 16.86
C ALA A 222 -42.90 14.90 16.79
N TRP A 223 -42.90 16.18 17.17
CA TRP A 223 -44.07 17.06 17.05
C TRP A 223 -44.51 17.28 15.60
N GLN A 224 -43.57 17.45 14.67
CA GLN A 224 -43.92 17.59 13.25
C GLN A 224 -44.61 16.33 12.71
N LEU A 225 -44.10 15.15 13.06
CA LEU A 225 -44.67 13.87 12.63
C LEU A 225 -45.97 13.53 13.37
N LEU A 226 -46.08 13.90 14.64
CA LEU A 226 -47.28 13.69 15.47
C LEU A 226 -48.50 14.43 14.90
N ASN A 227 -48.30 15.61 14.32
CA ASN A 227 -49.38 16.40 13.72
C ASN A 227 -49.81 15.94 12.32
N ARG A 228 -49.16 14.90 11.78
CA ARG A 228 -49.48 14.33 10.46
C ARG A 228 -50.06 12.93 10.55
N LEU A 229 -50.22 12.37 11.75
CA LEU A 229 -50.65 10.98 11.91
C LEU A 229 -51.97 10.69 11.21
N GLU A 230 -52.92 11.63 11.25
CA GLU A 230 -54.20 11.51 10.58
C GLU A 230 -54.07 11.52 9.05
N GLU A 231 -53.36 12.51 8.48
CA GLU A 231 -53.10 12.60 7.03
C GLU A 231 -52.33 11.35 6.53
N ASP A 232 -51.36 10.88 7.31
CA ASP A 232 -50.56 9.70 7.01
C ASP A 232 -51.42 8.42 6.99
N CYS A 233 -52.41 8.31 7.87
CA CYS A 233 -53.39 7.22 7.84
C CYS A 233 -54.27 7.29 6.59
N GLU A 234 -54.77 8.47 6.22
CA GLU A 234 -55.58 8.64 5.00
C GLU A 234 -54.79 8.22 3.75
N ASN A 235 -53.54 8.67 3.62
CA ASN A 235 -52.66 8.27 2.51
C ASN A 235 -52.39 6.76 2.49
N GLN A 236 -52.20 6.12 3.65
CA GLN A 236 -52.04 4.66 3.74
C GLN A 236 -53.29 3.88 3.35
N GLN A 237 -54.48 4.49 3.41
CA GLN A 237 -55.70 3.87 2.89
C GLN A 237 -55.82 4.03 1.38
N GLU A 238 -55.28 5.12 0.82
CA GLU A 238 -55.26 5.39 -0.62
C GLU A 238 -54.17 4.60 -1.37
N ASN A 239 -53.13 4.13 -0.68
CA ASN A 239 -52.01 3.40 -1.27
C ASN A 239 -51.85 1.98 -0.68
N GLY A 240 -51.40 1.04 -1.52
CA GLY A 240 -51.19 -0.35 -1.12
C GLY A 240 -49.81 -0.62 -0.50
N VAL A 241 -49.03 0.40 -0.15
CA VAL A 241 -47.58 0.25 0.11
C VAL A 241 -47.30 -0.60 1.35
N ALA A 242 -47.99 -0.34 2.47
CA ALA A 242 -47.80 -1.11 3.70
C ALA A 242 -48.21 -2.59 3.54
N SER A 243 -49.35 -2.83 2.87
CA SER A 243 -49.85 -4.18 2.58
C SER A 243 -48.96 -4.92 1.57
N GLY A 244 -48.55 -4.24 0.50
CA GLY A 244 -47.59 -4.75 -0.48
C GLY A 244 -46.26 -5.10 0.15
N PHE A 245 -45.73 -4.24 1.02
CA PHE A 245 -44.54 -4.54 1.79
C PHE A 245 -44.72 -5.78 2.69
N GLY A 246 -45.83 -5.86 3.43
CA GLY A 246 -46.13 -6.99 4.31
C GLY A 246 -46.15 -8.31 3.56
N ILE A 247 -46.84 -8.37 2.42
CA ILE A 247 -46.90 -9.58 1.57
C ILE A 247 -45.54 -9.87 0.94
N PHE A 248 -44.83 -8.87 0.45
CA PHE A 248 -43.49 -9.02 -0.14
C PHE A 248 -42.49 -9.54 0.88
N SER A 249 -42.55 -9.04 2.11
CA SER A 249 -41.70 -9.50 3.20
C SER A 249 -41.98 -10.95 3.56
N GLU A 250 -43.25 -11.32 3.67
CA GLU A 250 -43.65 -12.67 3.98
C GLU A 250 -43.25 -13.65 2.87
N LEU A 251 -43.39 -13.22 1.61
CA LEU A 251 -42.91 -13.95 0.44
C LEU A 251 -41.40 -14.19 0.51
N LEU A 252 -40.60 -13.16 0.77
CA LEU A 252 -39.15 -13.29 0.86
C LEU A 252 -38.71 -14.16 2.04
N LYS A 253 -39.35 -14.02 3.22
CA LYS A 253 -39.08 -14.88 4.39
C LYS A 253 -39.35 -16.35 4.08
N GLN A 254 -40.55 -16.65 3.58
CA GLN A 254 -40.91 -18.03 3.24
C GLN A 254 -40.08 -18.60 2.08
N MET A 255 -39.62 -17.78 1.13
CA MET A 255 -38.67 -18.20 0.09
C MET A 255 -37.27 -18.45 0.66
N ALA A 256 -36.81 -17.61 1.57
CA ALA A 256 -35.54 -17.77 2.29
C ALA A 256 -35.52 -19.03 3.15
N ASP A 257 -36.68 -19.51 3.61
CA ASP A 257 -36.80 -20.75 4.38
C ASP A 257 -36.74 -22.01 3.49
N ARG A 258 -36.81 -21.89 2.15
CA ARG A 258 -36.76 -23.06 1.24
C ARG A 258 -35.35 -23.48 0.91
N GLU A 259 -35.03 -24.77 1.06
CA GLU A 259 -33.70 -25.28 0.70
C GLU A 259 -33.39 -25.07 -0.78
N ARG A 260 -34.39 -25.30 -1.65
CA ARG A 260 -34.30 -25.18 -3.11
C ARG A 260 -34.22 -23.75 -3.63
N CYS A 261 -34.48 -22.73 -2.79
CA CYS A 261 -34.54 -21.34 -3.24
C CYS A 261 -33.39 -20.50 -2.66
N LEU A 262 -32.62 -19.83 -3.50
CA LEU A 262 -31.58 -18.91 -3.07
C LEU A 262 -31.95 -17.48 -3.47
N LEU A 263 -31.89 -16.56 -2.51
CA LEU A 263 -32.08 -15.13 -2.72
C LEU A 263 -30.70 -14.46 -2.86
N LEU A 264 -30.55 -13.60 -3.88
CA LEU A 264 -29.39 -12.74 -4.04
C LEU A 264 -29.43 -11.66 -2.95
N ASP A 265 -28.48 -11.71 -2.03
CA ASP A 265 -28.41 -10.74 -0.95
C ASP A 265 -28.00 -9.37 -1.46
N GLN A 266 -28.55 -8.32 -0.85
CA GLN A 266 -28.31 -6.93 -1.20
C GLN A 266 -28.61 -6.01 -0.01
N ALA A 267 -28.10 -4.79 -0.08
CA ALA A 267 -28.48 -3.74 0.87
C ALA A 267 -29.98 -3.45 0.75
N TRP A 268 -30.62 -3.39 1.90
CA TRP A 268 -32.06 -3.26 2.03
C TRP A 268 -32.36 -1.91 2.66
N GLN A 269 -32.80 -0.98 1.83
CA GLN A 269 -33.05 0.41 2.22
C GLN A 269 -34.55 0.68 2.31
N PHE A 270 -35.01 0.96 3.52
CA PHE A 270 -36.38 1.40 3.78
C PHE A 270 -36.42 2.87 4.18
N LYS A 271 -37.39 3.60 3.64
CA LYS A 271 -37.65 4.99 4.01
C LYS A 271 -38.97 5.04 4.77
N LEU A 272 -38.99 5.62 5.96
CA LEU A 272 -40.24 5.85 6.72
C LEU A 272 -41.27 6.66 5.92
N ASP A 273 -40.79 7.44 4.94
CA ASP A 273 -41.60 8.22 4.00
C ASP A 273 -42.61 7.38 3.20
N TYR A 274 -42.39 6.07 3.03
CA TYR A 274 -43.36 5.17 2.38
C TYR A 274 -44.72 5.12 3.08
N LEU A 275 -44.77 5.44 4.38
CA LEU A 275 -46.00 5.52 5.16
C LEU A 275 -46.58 6.93 5.25
N SER A 276 -45.98 7.92 4.59
CA SER A 276 -46.28 9.35 4.77
C SER A 276 -46.78 10.05 3.51
N VAL A 277 -47.59 11.10 3.66
CA VAL A 277 -48.22 11.87 2.55
C VAL A 277 -47.20 12.65 1.71
N SER A 278 -46.08 13.06 2.30
CA SER A 278 -44.93 13.67 1.63
C SER A 278 -43.75 13.77 2.62
N SER A 279 -42.52 13.56 2.15
CA SER A 279 -41.36 13.75 3.02
C SER A 279 -41.29 15.23 3.40
N ALA A 280 -41.20 15.54 4.69
CA ALA A 280 -40.96 16.92 5.16
C ALA A 280 -39.61 17.50 4.65
N PHE A 281 -38.82 16.67 3.96
CA PHE A 281 -37.49 16.93 3.43
C PHE A 281 -37.43 16.39 1.99
N ALA A 282 -38.11 17.06 1.07
CA ALA A 282 -38.11 16.68 -0.34
C ALA A 282 -36.69 16.85 -0.93
N ASN A 283 -35.88 15.80 -0.90
CA ASN A 283 -34.92 15.57 -1.96
C ASN A 283 -35.66 14.88 -3.10
N THR A 284 -35.48 15.41 -4.30
CA THR A 284 -36.08 15.05 -5.59
C THR A 284 -35.73 13.64 -6.11
N GLU A 285 -35.49 12.68 -5.23
CA GLU A 285 -35.21 11.30 -5.62
C GLU A 285 -36.52 10.56 -5.88
N GLU A 286 -36.77 10.22 -7.14
CA GLU A 286 -37.80 9.25 -7.49
C GLU A 286 -37.59 7.96 -6.69
N ILE A 287 -38.64 7.51 -6.02
CA ILE A 287 -38.65 6.27 -5.25
C ILE A 287 -38.41 5.10 -6.21
N THR A 288 -37.24 4.46 -6.09
CA THR A 288 -36.86 3.33 -6.93
C THR A 288 -37.55 2.03 -6.47
N PRO A 289 -38.02 1.18 -7.40
CA PRO A 289 -38.60 -0.11 -7.04
C PRO A 289 -37.53 -1.04 -6.47
N VAL A 290 -37.88 -1.83 -5.46
CA VAL A 290 -36.99 -2.85 -4.87
C VAL A 290 -37.06 -4.10 -5.74
N LYS A 291 -35.90 -4.57 -6.24
CA LYS A 291 -35.80 -5.77 -7.07
C LYS A 291 -34.95 -6.83 -6.37
N VAL A 292 -35.49 -8.03 -6.20
CA VAL A 292 -34.78 -9.18 -5.62
C VAL A 292 -34.68 -10.28 -6.66
N LEU A 293 -33.45 -10.71 -6.94
CA LEU A 293 -33.20 -11.88 -7.78
C LEU A 293 -33.18 -13.13 -6.90
N ALA A 294 -33.81 -14.20 -7.35
CA ALA A 294 -33.77 -15.50 -6.72
C ALA A 294 -33.60 -16.61 -7.76
N ILE A 295 -33.12 -17.78 -7.34
CA ILE A 295 -33.04 -18.96 -8.20
C ILE A 295 -33.68 -20.18 -7.54
N ASP A 296 -34.32 -21.01 -8.36
CA ASP A 296 -34.80 -22.36 -8.02
C ASP A 296 -33.74 -23.37 -8.47
N LEU A 297 -33.16 -24.10 -7.51
CA LEU A 297 -32.12 -25.10 -7.77
C LEU A 297 -32.69 -26.42 -8.31
N GLY A 298 -33.99 -26.68 -8.17
CA GLY A 298 -34.62 -27.95 -8.54
C GLY A 298 -34.40 -29.11 -7.56
N ASN A 299 -34.86 -30.31 -7.96
CA ASN A 299 -34.80 -31.54 -7.16
C ASN A 299 -33.55 -32.40 -7.40
N ASP A 300 -32.73 -32.07 -8.41
CA ASP A 300 -31.53 -32.84 -8.72
C ASP A 300 -30.44 -32.51 -7.68
N GLU A 301 -30.35 -33.37 -6.67
CA GLU A 301 -29.14 -33.53 -5.89
C GLU A 301 -28.00 -33.98 -6.83
N ALA A 302 -26.92 -33.18 -6.84
CA ALA A 302 -25.62 -33.40 -7.48
C ALA A 302 -25.45 -32.97 -8.95
N ILE A 303 -24.81 -31.82 -9.12
CA ILE A 303 -23.86 -31.63 -10.22
C ILE A 303 -22.61 -30.98 -9.63
N ASP A 304 -21.56 -31.74 -9.33
CA ASP A 304 -20.26 -31.29 -8.76
C ASP A 304 -19.51 -30.21 -9.59
N GLY A 305 -20.17 -29.60 -10.57
CA GLY A 305 -19.70 -28.47 -11.34
C GLY A 305 -19.61 -27.18 -10.52
N THR A 306 -18.67 -26.34 -10.95
CA THR A 306 -18.38 -25.02 -10.39
C THR A 306 -19.40 -23.95 -10.78
N GLN A 307 -20.05 -24.11 -11.93
CA GLN A 307 -21.15 -23.27 -12.40
C GLN A 307 -22.50 -23.92 -12.09
N ILE A 308 -23.39 -23.17 -11.46
CA ILE A 308 -24.76 -23.58 -11.15
C ILE A 308 -25.67 -23.21 -12.32
N ILE A 309 -26.45 -24.18 -12.78
CA ILE A 309 -27.48 -24.00 -13.81
C ILE A 309 -28.84 -24.13 -13.12
N PRO A 310 -29.53 -23.02 -12.80
CA PRO A 310 -30.80 -23.09 -12.08
C PRO A 310 -31.91 -23.71 -12.94
N GLN A 311 -32.90 -24.32 -12.29
CA GLN A 311 -34.13 -24.79 -12.96
C GLN A 311 -34.95 -23.59 -13.48
N ALA A 312 -35.00 -22.53 -12.67
CA ALA A 312 -35.61 -21.26 -13.02
C ALA A 312 -34.96 -20.08 -12.27
N GLU A 313 -34.99 -18.91 -12.89
CA GLU A 313 -34.64 -17.63 -12.28
C GLU A 313 -35.91 -16.84 -11.97
N LEU A 314 -35.95 -16.18 -10.82
CA LEU A 314 -37.08 -15.43 -10.31
C LEU A 314 -36.66 -13.98 -10.09
N LEU A 315 -37.30 -13.02 -10.78
CA LEU A 315 -37.13 -11.60 -10.51
C LEU A 315 -38.37 -11.07 -9.80
N LEU A 316 -38.24 -10.74 -8.51
CA LEU A 316 -39.28 -10.18 -7.68
C LEU A 316 -39.12 -8.66 -7.63
N THR A 317 -40.17 -7.91 -7.87
CA THR A 317 -40.15 -6.43 -7.87
C THR A 317 -41.28 -5.88 -7.02
N LEU A 318 -40.94 -5.10 -5.98
CA LEU A 318 -41.88 -4.27 -5.23
C LEU A 318 -41.81 -2.84 -5.78
N THR A 319 -42.94 -2.35 -6.31
CA THR A 319 -43.02 -1.01 -6.89
C THR A 319 -43.22 0.06 -5.82
N ALA A 320 -42.95 1.32 -6.16
CA ALA A 320 -43.22 2.46 -5.26
C ALA A 320 -44.70 2.60 -4.83
N LYS A 321 -45.64 1.99 -5.57
CA LYS A 321 -47.07 1.98 -5.25
C LYS A 321 -47.52 0.81 -4.36
N GLY A 322 -46.60 -0.11 -4.05
CA GLY A 322 -46.89 -1.33 -3.29
C GLY A 322 -47.17 -2.57 -4.15
N ASP A 323 -47.40 -2.43 -5.46
CA ASP A 323 -47.64 -3.59 -6.34
C ASP A 323 -46.41 -4.52 -6.39
N ILE A 324 -46.66 -5.82 -6.43
CA ILE A 324 -45.62 -6.86 -6.51
C ILE A 324 -45.69 -7.52 -7.88
N LYS A 325 -44.55 -7.56 -8.58
CA LYS A 325 -44.39 -8.28 -9.85
C LYS A 325 -43.35 -9.38 -9.68
N ILE A 326 -43.64 -10.58 -10.19
CA ILE A 326 -42.73 -11.72 -10.15
C ILE A 326 -42.60 -12.27 -11.56
N GLN A 327 -41.38 -12.38 -12.05
CA GLN A 327 -41.09 -13.02 -13.33
C GLN A 327 -40.30 -14.30 -13.08
N ARG A 328 -40.79 -15.44 -13.56
CA ARG A 328 -40.09 -16.73 -13.54
C ARG A 328 -39.62 -17.08 -14.95
N LYS A 329 -38.31 -17.13 -15.14
CA LYS A 329 -37.66 -17.57 -16.38
C LYS A 329 -37.19 -19.00 -16.21
N MET A 330 -37.83 -19.93 -16.91
CA MET A 330 -37.46 -21.36 -16.88
C MET A 330 -36.20 -21.61 -17.70
N ARG A 331 -35.47 -22.69 -17.39
CA ARG A 331 -34.29 -23.13 -18.15
C ARG A 331 -34.51 -23.26 -19.67
N LEU A 332 -35.72 -23.64 -20.09
CA LEU A 332 -36.09 -23.79 -21.51
C LEU A 332 -36.47 -22.45 -22.19
N GLY A 333 -36.30 -21.31 -21.51
CA GLY A 333 -36.53 -19.97 -22.03
C GLY A 333 -37.97 -19.46 -21.92
N SER A 334 -38.92 -20.25 -21.41
CA SER A 334 -40.27 -19.77 -21.14
C SER A 334 -40.30 -18.82 -19.95
N ILE A 335 -41.07 -17.74 -20.07
CA ILE A 335 -41.27 -16.75 -19.01
C ILE A 335 -42.72 -16.83 -18.54
N GLN A 336 -42.90 -16.83 -17.23
CA GLN A 336 -44.20 -16.75 -16.55
C GLN A 336 -44.20 -15.53 -15.64
N ASN A 337 -45.30 -14.79 -15.60
CA ASN A 337 -45.44 -13.58 -14.80
C ASN A 337 -46.59 -13.72 -13.81
N TRP A 338 -46.37 -13.22 -12.60
CA TRP A 338 -47.38 -13.00 -11.58
C TRP A 338 -47.37 -11.55 -11.18
N GLN A 339 -48.55 -11.01 -10.91
CA GLN A 339 -48.72 -9.64 -10.47
C GLN A 339 -49.79 -9.57 -9.38
N LEU A 340 -49.40 -9.04 -8.23
CA LEU A 340 -50.30 -8.64 -7.16
C LEU A 340 -50.55 -7.14 -7.32
N ASN A 341 -51.78 -6.78 -7.67
CA ASN A 341 -52.22 -5.40 -7.75
C ASN A 341 -52.98 -5.04 -6.50
N PHE A 342 -52.81 -3.80 -6.05
CA PHE A 342 -53.57 -3.24 -4.94
C PHE A 342 -54.55 -2.18 -5.44
N GLN A 343 -55.74 -2.14 -4.85
CA GLN A 343 -56.72 -1.07 -5.08
C GLN A 343 -57.39 -0.68 -3.76
N GLN A 344 -57.96 0.52 -3.73
CA GLN A 344 -58.75 1.01 -2.61
C GLN A 344 -60.25 0.88 -2.94
N THR A 345 -61.00 0.23 -2.05
CA THR A 345 -62.46 0.06 -2.12
C THR A 345 -63.05 0.38 -0.75
N ASP A 346 -63.92 1.39 -0.65
CA ASP A 346 -64.60 1.78 0.60
C ASP A 346 -63.66 1.99 1.81
N GLY A 347 -62.49 2.62 1.59
CA GLY A 347 -61.52 2.90 2.65
C GLY A 347 -60.65 1.72 3.07
N LEU A 348 -60.80 0.56 2.42
CA LEU A 348 -60.00 -0.64 2.61
C LEU A 348 -59.12 -0.91 1.38
N VAL A 349 -57.93 -1.44 1.63
CA VAL A 349 -57.02 -1.90 0.58
C VAL A 349 -57.33 -3.36 0.26
N GLU A 350 -57.57 -3.65 -1.02
CA GLU A 350 -57.76 -4.98 -1.56
C GLU A 350 -56.55 -5.40 -2.40
N VAL A 351 -56.30 -6.70 -2.47
CA VAL A 351 -55.26 -7.32 -3.29
C VAL A 351 -55.87 -8.31 -4.28
N LYS A 352 -55.33 -8.33 -5.49
CA LYS A 352 -55.68 -9.31 -6.51
C LYS A 352 -54.44 -9.93 -7.12
N LEU A 353 -54.36 -11.26 -7.09
CA LEU A 353 -53.33 -12.03 -7.75
C LEU A 353 -53.74 -12.37 -9.19
N SER A 354 -52.91 -11.96 -10.14
CA SER A 354 -53.07 -12.27 -11.57
C SER A 354 -51.82 -12.98 -12.09
N SER A 355 -52.00 -13.89 -13.06
CA SER A 355 -50.90 -14.57 -13.75
C SER A 355 -51.24 -14.77 -15.23
N ASP A 356 -50.22 -14.74 -16.09
CA ASP A 356 -50.31 -15.12 -17.51
C ASP A 356 -50.12 -16.62 -17.75
N PHE A 357 -49.90 -17.41 -16.68
CA PHE A 357 -49.74 -18.85 -16.75
C PHE A 357 -51.07 -19.57 -17.03
N LYS A 358 -51.13 -20.33 -18.13
CA LYS A 358 -52.35 -21.03 -18.61
C LYS A 358 -52.93 -22.08 -17.65
N GLY A 359 -52.16 -22.56 -16.67
CA GLY A 359 -52.59 -23.53 -15.66
C GLY A 359 -53.02 -22.91 -14.34
N PHE A 360 -52.95 -21.59 -14.19
CA PHE A 360 -53.29 -20.88 -12.96
C PHE A 360 -54.80 -20.62 -12.87
N ASP A 361 -55.43 -21.05 -11.78
CA ASP A 361 -56.82 -20.68 -11.51
C ASP A 361 -56.85 -19.18 -11.16
N GLN A 362 -57.28 -18.36 -12.11
CA GLN A 362 -57.31 -16.91 -11.93
C GLN A 362 -58.24 -16.56 -10.76
N ASP A 363 -57.69 -15.97 -9.71
CA ASP A 363 -58.50 -15.37 -8.65
C ASP A 363 -59.21 -14.14 -9.26
N LYS A 364 -60.44 -14.35 -9.73
CA LYS A 364 -61.20 -13.29 -10.41
C LYS A 364 -61.60 -12.17 -9.44
N ASN A 365 -61.68 -12.49 -8.15
CA ASN A 365 -62.20 -11.63 -7.10
C ASN A 365 -61.07 -10.93 -6.33
N TRP A 366 -61.31 -9.66 -6.00
CA TRP A 366 -60.48 -8.91 -5.07
C TRP A 366 -60.67 -9.43 -3.65
N GLN A 367 -59.57 -9.53 -2.89
CA GLN A 367 -59.59 -9.99 -1.49
C GLN A 367 -59.05 -8.87 -0.60
N LEU A 368 -59.58 -8.74 0.61
CA LEU A 368 -59.08 -7.74 1.56
C LEU A 368 -57.61 -8.04 1.92
N ALA A 369 -56.74 -7.04 1.80
CA ALA A 369 -55.33 -7.16 2.12
C ALA A 369 -55.12 -7.03 3.65
N MET A 370 -55.63 -7.99 4.41
CA MET A 370 -55.49 -8.04 5.88
C MET A 370 -54.17 -8.72 6.28
N PRO A 371 -53.41 -8.19 7.25
CA PRO A 371 -52.13 -8.78 7.69
C PRO A 371 -52.20 -10.24 8.15
N GLU A 372 -53.35 -10.69 8.67
CA GLU A 372 -53.59 -12.08 9.06
C GLU A 372 -53.59 -13.04 7.86
N GLY A 373 -53.92 -12.55 6.66
CA GLY A 373 -53.96 -13.32 5.41
C GLY A 373 -52.66 -13.30 4.61
N PHE A 374 -51.67 -12.49 4.98
CA PHE A 374 -50.41 -12.40 4.22
C PHE A 374 -49.64 -13.73 4.17
N PRO A 375 -49.48 -14.48 5.28
CA PRO A 375 -48.77 -15.76 5.25
C PRO A 375 -49.42 -16.82 4.36
N SER A 376 -50.76 -16.88 4.33
CA SER A 376 -51.48 -17.83 3.49
C SER A 376 -51.40 -17.46 2.01
N LEU A 377 -51.50 -16.17 1.67
CA LEU A 377 -51.32 -15.67 0.30
C LEU A 377 -49.90 -15.91 -0.22
N ALA A 378 -48.88 -15.60 0.59
CA ALA A 378 -47.48 -15.86 0.25
C ALA A 378 -47.22 -17.36 0.07
N LYS A 379 -47.74 -18.21 0.97
CA LYS A 379 -47.62 -19.68 0.88
C LYS A 379 -48.24 -20.21 -0.42
N ARG A 380 -49.43 -19.73 -0.79
CA ARG A 380 -50.09 -20.11 -2.04
C ARG A 380 -49.23 -19.75 -3.25
N LEU A 381 -48.68 -18.54 -3.27
CA LEU A 381 -47.83 -18.08 -4.36
C LEU A 381 -46.53 -18.88 -4.46
N ILE A 382 -45.90 -19.22 -3.33
CA ILE A 382 -44.68 -20.04 -3.30
C ILE A 382 -44.93 -21.45 -3.82
N SER A 383 -46.06 -22.07 -3.46
CA SER A 383 -46.42 -23.41 -3.99
C SER A 383 -46.54 -23.43 -5.53
N GLU A 384 -46.88 -22.30 -6.14
CA GLU A 384 -46.94 -22.14 -7.61
C GLU A 384 -45.58 -21.81 -8.22
N LEU A 385 -44.81 -20.94 -7.56
CA LEU A 385 -43.47 -20.54 -8.01
C LEU A 385 -42.45 -21.69 -7.90
N LEU A 386 -42.57 -22.53 -6.87
CA LEU A 386 -41.68 -23.64 -6.54
C LEU A 386 -42.49 -24.95 -6.40
N PRO A 387 -43.04 -25.49 -7.50
CA PRO A 387 -43.90 -26.66 -7.46
C PRO A 387 -43.14 -27.90 -6.96
N GLY A 388 -43.74 -28.60 -5.99
CA GLY A 388 -43.18 -29.82 -5.40
C GLY A 388 -42.11 -29.59 -4.32
N ASP A 389 -41.85 -28.34 -3.91
CA ASP A 389 -40.94 -28.03 -2.82
C ASP A 389 -41.64 -28.07 -1.45
N SER A 390 -41.23 -29.00 -0.60
CA SER A 390 -41.71 -29.12 0.78
C SER A 390 -40.60 -29.03 1.82
N SER A 391 -39.32 -28.95 1.43
CA SER A 391 -38.24 -28.92 2.40
C SER A 391 -38.03 -27.50 2.94
N LEU A 392 -37.88 -27.43 4.26
CA LEU A 392 -37.62 -26.19 4.98
C LEU A 392 -36.20 -26.27 5.53
N ARG A 393 -35.47 -25.16 5.43
CA ARG A 393 -34.18 -24.99 6.09
C ARG A 393 -34.38 -25.08 7.59
N ALA A 394 -33.38 -25.64 8.27
CA ALA A 394 -33.34 -25.60 9.72
C ALA A 394 -33.34 -24.13 10.19
N PRO A 395 -34.13 -23.77 11.21
CA PRO A 395 -34.13 -22.42 11.76
C PRO A 395 -32.72 -22.07 12.26
N VAL A 396 -32.30 -20.83 12.01
CA VAL A 396 -31.03 -20.32 12.53
C VAL A 396 -31.18 -20.17 14.03
N GLU A 397 -30.42 -20.93 14.83
CA GLU A 397 -30.47 -20.79 16.28
C GLU A 397 -30.07 -19.36 16.69
N PRO A 398 -30.85 -18.70 17.58
CA PRO A 398 -30.50 -17.38 18.07
C PRO A 398 -29.13 -17.42 18.76
N GLN A 399 -28.21 -16.58 18.30
CA GLN A 399 -26.84 -16.57 18.80
C GLN A 399 -26.82 -16.15 20.27
N THR A 400 -26.50 -17.10 21.16
CA THR A 400 -26.36 -16.83 22.59
C THR A 400 -25.03 -16.16 22.88
N LYS A 401 -25.07 -15.04 23.60
CA LYS A 401 -23.85 -14.34 24.03
C LYS A 401 -23.05 -15.25 24.97
N THR A 402 -21.86 -15.65 24.53
CA THR A 402 -20.96 -16.52 25.31
C THR A 402 -20.09 -15.65 26.21
N SER A 403 -20.15 -15.89 27.52
CA SER A 403 -19.33 -15.20 28.53
C SER A 403 -18.44 -16.22 29.22
N ASP A 404 -17.12 -16.03 29.15
CA ASP A 404 -16.14 -16.95 29.73
C ASP A 404 -14.92 -16.19 30.29
N ASP A 405 -14.17 -16.85 31.17
CA ASP A 405 -12.95 -16.33 31.80
C ASP A 405 -11.84 -16.11 30.76
N PHE A 406 -11.53 -17.13 29.96
CA PHE A 406 -10.49 -17.08 28.94
C PHE A 406 -11.05 -17.35 27.54
N VAL A 407 -10.78 -16.42 26.62
CA VAL A 407 -11.25 -16.50 25.23
C VAL A 407 -10.05 -16.51 24.28
N THR A 408 -10.01 -17.44 23.34
CA THR A 408 -9.03 -17.43 22.26
C THR A 408 -9.77 -17.38 20.91
N LEU A 409 -9.41 -16.40 20.08
CA LEU A 409 -9.90 -16.24 18.72
C LEU A 409 -8.80 -16.45 17.69
N MET A 410 -9.14 -17.08 16.56
CA MET A 410 -8.28 -17.13 15.39
C MET A 410 -9.03 -16.69 14.14
N PHE A 411 -8.54 -15.62 13.52
CA PHE A 411 -8.99 -15.10 12.24
C PHE A 411 -8.32 -15.92 11.13
N ASP A 412 -8.99 -16.96 10.66
CA ASP A 412 -8.44 -17.89 9.66
C ASP A 412 -9.06 -17.63 8.28
N GLY A 413 -10.31 -17.13 8.22
CA GLY A 413 -11.15 -17.07 7.02
C GLY A 413 -12.37 -16.16 7.12
N ALA A 414 -13.47 -16.52 6.46
CA ALA A 414 -14.74 -15.83 6.68
C ALA A 414 -15.27 -16.08 8.08
N SER A 415 -15.10 -17.31 8.55
CA SER A 415 -15.45 -17.73 9.90
C SER A 415 -14.26 -17.58 10.85
N CYS A 416 -14.54 -17.19 12.09
CA CYS A 416 -13.54 -17.18 13.16
C CYS A 416 -13.59 -18.48 13.95
N LYS A 417 -12.44 -19.06 14.31
CA LYS A 417 -12.42 -20.15 15.30
C LYS A 417 -12.35 -19.58 16.70
N LEU A 418 -13.13 -20.18 17.59
CA LEU A 418 -13.25 -19.80 18.99
C LEU A 418 -12.92 -21.01 19.86
N GLN A 419 -12.13 -20.79 20.90
CA GLN A 419 -12.00 -21.72 22.01
C GLN A 419 -12.16 -20.95 23.32
N VAL A 420 -12.92 -21.50 24.25
CA VAL A 420 -13.22 -20.91 25.56
C VAL A 420 -12.88 -21.92 26.68
N SER A 421 -12.62 -21.44 27.90
CA SER A 421 -12.22 -22.32 29.01
C SER A 421 -13.29 -23.34 29.42
N SER A 422 -14.57 -23.05 29.21
CA SER A 422 -15.65 -24.00 29.53
C SER A 422 -15.77 -25.17 28.54
N GLU A 423 -15.11 -25.10 27.37
CA GLU A 423 -15.24 -26.08 26.29
C GLU A 423 -13.90 -26.79 26.01
N SER A 424 -13.94 -28.11 25.84
CA SER A 424 -12.75 -28.92 25.58
C SER A 424 -12.26 -28.86 24.13
N ALA A 425 -13.11 -28.45 23.18
CA ALA A 425 -12.80 -28.40 21.76
C ALA A 425 -13.12 -27.03 21.15
N ALA A 426 -12.32 -26.59 20.19
CA ALA A 426 -12.59 -25.36 19.45
C ALA A 426 -13.81 -25.51 18.53
N ARG A 427 -14.64 -24.48 18.46
CA ARG A 427 -15.80 -24.39 17.57
C ARG A 427 -15.64 -23.27 16.54
N TRP A 428 -16.42 -23.35 15.47
CA TRP A 428 -16.47 -22.31 14.44
C TRP A 428 -17.59 -21.33 14.76
N MET A 429 -17.28 -20.04 14.76
CA MET A 429 -18.31 -19.01 14.72
C MET A 429 -18.88 -18.90 13.31
N ALA A 430 -20.09 -18.35 13.18
CA ALA A 430 -20.67 -18.04 11.88
C ALA A 430 -19.73 -17.11 11.07
N PRO A 431 -19.79 -17.17 9.72
CA PRO A 431 -19.07 -16.24 8.86
C PRO A 431 -19.29 -14.80 9.30
N GLN A 432 -18.23 -14.00 9.38
CA GLN A 432 -18.29 -12.58 9.69
C GLN A 432 -18.01 -11.84 8.40
N LEU A 433 -19.09 -11.34 7.78
CA LEU A 433 -19.06 -10.68 6.49
C LEU A 433 -19.72 -9.31 6.64
N LEU A 434 -19.07 -8.29 6.09
CA LEU A 434 -19.52 -6.90 6.14
C LEU A 434 -19.41 -6.27 4.76
N ASP A 435 -20.40 -5.50 4.34
CA ASP A 435 -20.33 -4.75 3.08
C ASP A 435 -19.52 -3.45 3.21
N ALA A 436 -19.47 -2.67 2.11
CA ALA A 436 -18.77 -1.39 2.06
C ALA A 436 -19.34 -0.30 2.99
N ASP A 437 -20.56 -0.46 3.51
CA ASP A 437 -21.14 0.43 4.50
C ASP A 437 -21.00 -0.10 5.94
N GLY A 438 -20.42 -1.30 6.10
CA GLY A 438 -20.29 -1.98 7.39
C GLY A 438 -21.58 -2.66 7.84
N LEU A 439 -22.47 -3.01 6.91
CA LEU A 439 -23.69 -3.76 7.21
C LEU A 439 -23.41 -5.26 7.27
N ASP A 440 -24.06 -5.92 8.24
CA ASP A 440 -23.90 -7.35 8.52
C ASP A 440 -24.51 -8.23 7.40
N CYS A 441 -23.67 -8.93 6.64
CA CYS A 441 -24.09 -9.95 5.67
C CYS A 441 -23.64 -11.37 6.07
N SER A 442 -23.48 -11.65 7.37
CA SER A 442 -23.05 -12.95 7.90
C SER A 442 -23.98 -14.11 7.53
N GLN A 443 -25.26 -13.82 7.31
CA GLN A 443 -26.31 -14.80 6.97
C GLN A 443 -26.53 -14.96 5.46
N SER A 444 -25.72 -14.32 4.63
CA SER A 444 -25.90 -14.35 3.18
C SER A 444 -25.53 -15.71 2.60
N LEU A 445 -26.43 -16.27 1.80
CA LEU A 445 -26.19 -17.52 1.07
C LEU A 445 -25.72 -17.28 -0.37
N SER A 446 -26.01 -16.10 -0.93
CA SER A 446 -25.49 -15.69 -2.23
C SER A 446 -25.22 -14.19 -2.29
N LEU A 447 -24.20 -13.81 -3.08
CA LEU A 447 -23.73 -12.43 -3.21
C LEU A 447 -23.38 -12.14 -4.68
N HIS A 448 -23.49 -10.86 -5.07
CA HIS A 448 -22.97 -10.42 -6.37
C HIS A 448 -21.43 -10.40 -6.33
N ALA A 449 -20.75 -10.96 -7.33
CA ALA A 449 -19.29 -11.13 -7.32
C ALA A 449 -18.53 -9.80 -7.20
N ASN A 450 -19.05 -8.75 -7.86
CA ASN A 450 -18.48 -7.40 -7.83
C ASN A 450 -18.85 -6.58 -6.57
N GLU A 451 -19.68 -7.13 -5.68
CA GLU A 451 -20.05 -6.44 -4.45
C GLU A 451 -18.87 -6.40 -3.47
N LYS A 452 -18.63 -5.22 -2.90
CA LYS A 452 -17.55 -4.99 -1.94
C LYS A 452 -17.95 -5.51 -0.55
N VAL A 453 -17.83 -6.82 -0.38
CA VAL A 453 -17.99 -7.54 0.89
C VAL A 453 -16.61 -7.95 1.41
N PHE A 454 -16.41 -7.78 2.71
CA PHE A 454 -15.16 -8.01 3.42
C PHE A 454 -15.38 -9.08 4.48
N SER A 455 -14.45 -10.04 4.57
CA SER A 455 -14.50 -11.11 5.55
C SER A 455 -13.60 -10.84 6.76
N ALA A 456 -13.77 -11.60 7.86
CA ALA A 456 -12.87 -11.50 9.01
C ALA A 456 -11.39 -11.63 8.61
N LYS A 457 -11.07 -12.55 7.69
CA LYS A 457 -9.74 -12.68 7.10
C LYS A 457 -9.30 -11.38 6.45
N GLU A 458 -10.09 -10.83 5.53
CA GLU A 458 -9.72 -9.63 4.79
C GLU A 458 -9.59 -8.39 5.69
N LEU A 459 -10.40 -8.29 6.74
CA LEU A 459 -10.33 -7.23 7.74
C LEU A 459 -9.14 -7.43 8.70
N SER A 460 -8.76 -8.67 8.98
CA SER A 460 -7.55 -8.97 9.77
C SER A 460 -6.25 -8.79 8.98
N LEU A 461 -6.35 -8.72 7.65
CA LEU A 461 -5.20 -8.50 6.77
C LEU A 461 -4.85 -7.03 6.68
N VAL A 462 -3.55 -6.80 6.60
CA VAL A 462 -2.94 -5.49 6.52
C VAL A 462 -2.89 -5.12 5.05
N ASN A 463 -3.87 -4.34 4.56
CA ASN A 463 -3.70 -3.51 3.36
C ASN A 463 -4.87 -2.51 3.21
N GLY A 464 -4.55 -1.22 3.30
CA GLY A 464 -5.39 -0.10 2.86
C GLY A 464 -6.15 0.65 3.97
N ASP A 465 -5.91 1.95 4.07
CA ASP A 465 -6.56 2.91 5.00
C ASP A 465 -8.05 3.16 4.69
N SER A 466 -8.76 2.22 4.06
CA SER A 466 -10.15 2.39 3.59
C SER A 466 -11.19 1.56 4.35
N LYS A 467 -10.80 0.76 5.35
CA LYS A 467 -11.68 -0.24 5.98
C LYS A 467 -12.01 -0.03 7.47
N THR A 468 -11.74 1.15 8.03
CA THR A 468 -11.96 1.43 9.47
C THR A 468 -13.40 1.21 9.90
N ARG A 469 -14.37 1.55 9.03
CA ARG A 469 -15.80 1.35 9.31
C ARG A 469 -16.15 -0.13 9.44
N GLN A 470 -15.66 -0.96 8.52
CA GLN A 470 -15.87 -2.41 8.51
C GLN A 470 -15.15 -3.07 9.68
N LEU A 471 -13.92 -2.65 10.00
CA LEU A 471 -13.19 -3.14 11.17
C LEU A 471 -13.94 -2.84 12.47
N GLY A 472 -14.50 -1.63 12.60
CA GLY A 472 -15.36 -1.27 13.73
C GLY A 472 -16.61 -2.15 13.80
N GLY A 473 -17.30 -2.36 12.66
CA GLY A 473 -18.46 -3.25 12.56
C GLY A 473 -18.12 -4.71 12.90
N PHE A 474 -16.97 -5.21 12.46
CA PHE A 474 -16.48 -6.55 12.75
C PHE A 474 -16.20 -6.74 14.24
N SER A 475 -15.47 -5.80 14.85
CA SER A 475 -15.17 -5.85 16.28
C SER A 475 -16.47 -5.79 17.11
N ASP A 476 -17.44 -4.99 16.68
CA ASP A 476 -18.76 -4.89 17.32
C ASP A 476 -19.54 -6.22 17.21
N GLN A 477 -19.62 -6.84 16.03
CA GLN A 477 -20.22 -8.18 15.84
C GLN A 477 -19.61 -9.22 16.78
N VAL A 478 -18.29 -9.27 16.88
CA VAL A 478 -17.59 -10.20 17.78
C VAL A 478 -17.92 -9.90 19.25
N SER A 479 -17.99 -8.63 19.65
CA SER A 479 -18.30 -8.20 21.03
C SER A 479 -19.76 -8.45 21.46
N ARG A 480 -20.69 -8.51 20.49
CA ARG A 480 -22.09 -8.92 20.74
C ARG A 480 -22.18 -10.40 21.07
N GLN A 481 -21.36 -11.22 20.42
CA GLN A 481 -21.34 -12.67 20.60
C GLN A 481 -20.48 -13.11 21.79
N LEU A 482 -19.47 -12.33 22.18
CA LEU A 482 -18.45 -12.74 23.15
C LEU A 482 -18.21 -11.73 24.26
N ARG A 483 -17.98 -12.25 25.47
CA ARG A 483 -17.45 -11.49 26.60
C ARG A 483 -16.32 -12.28 27.28
N ALA A 484 -15.12 -11.72 27.28
CA ALA A 484 -13.96 -12.27 27.99
C ALA A 484 -13.82 -11.57 29.36
N VAL A 485 -13.87 -12.33 30.45
CA VAL A 485 -13.85 -11.78 31.82
C VAL A 485 -12.42 -11.56 32.32
N LYS A 486 -11.54 -12.56 32.21
CA LYS A 486 -10.17 -12.49 32.74
C LYS A 486 -9.13 -12.16 31.67
N GLY A 487 -9.19 -12.81 30.52
CA GLY A 487 -8.19 -12.61 29.47
C GLY A 487 -8.65 -13.09 28.11
N MET A 488 -8.16 -12.44 27.06
CA MET A 488 -8.43 -12.83 25.69
C MET A 488 -7.16 -12.82 24.85
N HIS A 489 -6.95 -13.87 24.07
CA HIS A 489 -5.98 -13.88 23.00
C HIS A 489 -6.69 -13.86 21.64
N TYR A 490 -6.15 -13.10 20.71
CA TYR A 490 -6.45 -13.27 19.29
C TYR A 490 -5.17 -13.58 18.53
N LEU A 491 -5.20 -14.65 17.75
CA LEU A 491 -4.01 -15.18 17.09
C LEU A 491 -3.66 -14.34 15.87
N VAL A 492 -2.43 -13.84 15.84
CA VAL A 492 -1.88 -13.05 14.72
C VAL A 492 -0.81 -13.85 13.99
N SER A 493 -0.75 -13.68 12.67
CA SER A 493 0.30 -14.32 11.87
C SER A 493 1.65 -13.68 12.17
N ASP A 494 2.67 -14.51 12.36
CA ASP A 494 3.98 -14.11 12.86
C ASP A 494 4.80 -13.19 11.95
N HIS A 495 4.50 -13.15 10.65
CA HIS A 495 5.27 -12.37 9.67
C HIS A 495 4.74 -10.94 9.48
N HIS A 496 3.53 -10.63 9.97
CA HIS A 496 3.02 -9.26 9.93
C HIS A 496 3.72 -8.41 10.98
N SER A 497 4.05 -7.18 10.61
CA SER A 497 4.61 -6.20 11.53
C SER A 497 3.56 -5.70 12.51
N ASP A 498 4.05 -5.26 13.68
CA ASP A 498 3.19 -4.53 14.59
C ASP A 498 2.65 -3.23 13.96
N PHE A 499 3.42 -2.51 13.14
CA PHE A 499 2.94 -1.27 12.50
C PHE A 499 1.75 -1.51 11.56
N GLU A 500 1.73 -2.69 10.97
CA GLU A 500 0.76 -3.11 9.98
C GLU A 500 -0.62 -3.42 10.62
N THR A 501 -0.64 -4.00 11.82
CA THR A 501 -1.87 -4.44 12.51
C THR A 501 -2.50 -3.39 13.43
N ASN A 502 -2.08 -2.12 13.31
CA ASN A 502 -2.52 -1.00 14.16
C ASN A 502 -4.05 -0.87 14.24
N ASP A 503 -4.75 -0.79 13.11
CA ASP A 503 -6.21 -0.60 13.07
C ASP A 503 -6.98 -1.76 13.72
N LEU A 504 -6.54 -3.01 13.50
CA LEU A 504 -7.12 -4.19 14.14
C LEU A 504 -6.95 -4.12 15.66
N ARG A 505 -5.74 -3.78 16.15
CA ARG A 505 -5.50 -3.63 17.59
C ARG A 505 -6.37 -2.54 18.20
N ARG A 506 -6.49 -1.39 17.54
CA ARG A 506 -7.34 -0.27 17.99
C ARG A 506 -8.79 -0.72 18.17
N GLU A 507 -9.39 -1.34 17.15
CA GLU A 507 -10.80 -1.73 17.22
C GLU A 507 -11.06 -2.91 18.18
N ILE A 508 -10.14 -3.87 18.32
CA ILE A 508 -10.25 -4.93 19.32
C ILE A 508 -10.09 -4.34 20.74
N ASN A 509 -9.09 -3.50 20.98
CA ASN A 509 -8.85 -2.88 22.30
C ASN A 509 -10.02 -1.97 22.73
N ARG A 510 -10.72 -1.34 21.77
CA ARG A 510 -11.92 -0.54 22.03
C ARG A 510 -13.07 -1.36 22.62
N ASN A 511 -13.23 -2.61 22.18
CA ASN A 511 -14.33 -3.48 22.61
C ASN A 511 -13.93 -4.50 23.69
N PHE A 512 -12.63 -4.78 23.85
CA PHE A 512 -12.11 -5.79 24.78
C PHE A 512 -10.96 -5.25 25.65
N ASN A 513 -11.25 -5.04 26.94
CA ASN A 513 -10.29 -4.47 27.90
C ASN A 513 -9.08 -5.37 28.17
N ASN A 514 -9.20 -6.71 28.06
CA ASN A 514 -8.16 -7.70 28.40
C ASN A 514 -7.71 -8.55 27.18
N ALA A 515 -7.85 -8.02 25.96
CA ALA A 515 -7.41 -8.69 24.73
C ALA A 515 -5.94 -8.40 24.39
N ALA A 516 -5.13 -9.43 24.20
CA ALA A 516 -3.77 -9.31 23.68
C ALA A 516 -3.64 -10.09 22.36
N PRO A 517 -2.89 -9.56 21.37
CA PRO A 517 -2.48 -10.39 20.25
C PRO A 517 -1.60 -11.54 20.77
N LEU A 518 -1.57 -12.68 20.10
CA LEU A 518 -0.61 -13.75 20.37
C LEU A 518 -0.07 -14.30 19.04
N PRO A 519 1.27 -14.38 18.84
CA PRO A 519 1.82 -15.00 17.65
C PRO A 519 1.40 -16.47 17.53
N LYS A 520 0.95 -16.88 16.34
CA LYS A 520 0.55 -18.28 16.07
C LYS A 520 1.68 -19.26 16.39
N SER A 521 2.96 -18.89 16.23
CA SER A 521 4.10 -19.76 16.58
C SER A 521 4.19 -20.08 18.07
N ILE A 522 4.05 -19.09 18.95
CA ILE A 522 4.08 -19.28 20.40
C ILE A 522 2.91 -20.16 20.83
N ALA A 523 1.72 -19.85 20.33
CA ALA A 523 0.52 -20.64 20.58
C ALA A 523 0.70 -22.10 20.13
N ALA A 524 1.29 -22.32 18.95
CA ALA A 524 1.53 -23.66 18.40
C ALA A 524 2.55 -24.47 19.21
N VAL A 525 3.62 -23.84 19.72
CA VAL A 525 4.62 -24.55 20.53
C VAL A 525 4.06 -24.87 21.92
N TYR A 526 3.30 -23.96 22.53
CA TYR A 526 2.66 -24.19 23.84
C TYR A 526 1.75 -25.42 23.83
N ALA A 527 1.00 -25.64 22.75
CA ALA A 527 0.12 -26.81 22.58
C ALA A 527 0.85 -28.17 22.65
N LEU A 528 2.19 -28.18 22.58
CA LEU A 528 3.02 -29.37 22.62
C LEU A 528 3.77 -29.57 23.94
N LEU A 529 3.86 -28.57 24.81
CA LEU A 529 4.73 -28.63 26.00
C LEU A 529 4.31 -29.73 26.99
N GLU A 530 3.02 -30.08 27.04
CA GLU A 530 2.52 -31.19 27.86
C GLU A 530 2.75 -32.57 27.23
N LYS A 531 2.86 -32.62 25.89
CA LYS A 531 2.97 -33.86 25.12
C LYS A 531 4.41 -34.23 24.78
N LYS A 532 5.32 -33.25 24.80
CA LYS A 532 6.70 -33.39 24.36
C LYS A 532 7.67 -32.64 25.26
N GLN A 533 8.68 -33.37 25.72
CA GLN A 533 9.77 -32.80 26.49
C GLN A 533 10.84 -32.23 25.55
N PHE A 534 10.89 -30.90 25.43
CA PHE A 534 11.95 -30.19 24.73
C PHE A 534 13.19 -30.03 25.62
N LYS A 535 14.37 -29.97 25.00
CA LYS A 535 15.64 -29.71 25.68
C LYS A 535 16.07 -28.26 25.47
N ARG A 536 16.94 -27.78 26.35
CA ARG A 536 17.54 -26.46 26.24
C ARG A 536 18.16 -26.26 24.85
N ASN A 537 17.80 -25.14 24.24
CA ASN A 537 18.16 -24.69 22.90
C ASN A 537 17.59 -25.51 21.74
N ASP A 538 16.67 -26.45 21.96
CA ASP A 538 15.96 -27.09 20.85
C ASP A 538 15.27 -26.02 19.98
N LEU A 539 15.37 -26.17 18.66
CA LEU A 539 14.82 -25.26 17.67
C LEU A 539 13.51 -25.81 17.13
N VAL A 540 12.46 -25.01 17.17
CA VAL A 540 11.17 -25.32 16.55
C VAL A 540 10.90 -24.32 15.43
N MET A 541 10.86 -24.82 14.20
CA MET A 541 10.53 -24.04 13.01
C MET A 541 9.02 -24.12 12.78
N VAL A 542 8.30 -23.02 13.06
CA VAL A 542 6.85 -22.95 12.84
C VAL A 542 6.56 -22.38 11.46
N LEU A 543 5.94 -23.19 10.61
CA LEU A 543 5.64 -22.89 9.22
C LEU A 543 4.22 -22.35 9.09
N SER A 544 4.10 -21.19 8.45
CA SER A 544 2.84 -20.53 8.13
C SER A 544 2.80 -20.15 6.66
N SER A 545 1.60 -19.95 6.12
CA SER A 545 1.40 -19.42 4.78
C SER A 545 0.25 -18.44 4.78
N ASP A 546 0.33 -17.47 3.88
CA ASP A 546 -0.64 -16.41 3.67
C ASP A 546 -0.74 -16.08 2.17
N GLN A 547 -1.18 -14.87 1.83
CA GLN A 547 -1.21 -14.39 0.45
C GLN A 547 0.18 -14.08 -0.13
N ASP A 548 1.10 -13.59 0.69
CA ASP A 548 2.40 -13.09 0.26
C ASP A 548 3.46 -14.19 0.14
N GLY A 549 3.27 -15.34 0.78
CA GLY A 549 4.20 -16.45 0.66
C GLY A 549 4.07 -17.56 1.70
N ILE A 550 5.19 -18.24 1.92
CA ILE A 550 5.38 -19.18 3.02
C ILE A 550 6.48 -18.62 3.92
N TYR A 551 6.24 -18.67 5.22
CA TYR A 551 7.16 -18.18 6.23
C TYR A 551 7.49 -19.26 7.26
N ALA A 552 8.70 -19.20 7.81
CA ALA A 552 9.10 -19.97 8.97
C ALA A 552 9.49 -19.05 10.11
N THR A 553 8.88 -19.24 11.28
CA THR A 553 9.21 -18.54 12.52
C THR A 553 10.04 -19.45 13.41
N PRO A 554 11.31 -19.11 13.68
CA PRO A 554 12.15 -19.86 14.61
C PRO A 554 11.70 -19.59 16.05
N VAL A 555 11.49 -20.65 16.83
CA VAL A 555 11.21 -20.59 18.27
C VAL A 555 12.18 -21.50 19.00
N HIS A 556 12.99 -20.94 19.90
CA HIS A 556 13.91 -21.71 20.74
C HIS A 556 13.30 -22.03 22.10
N TYR A 557 13.58 -23.23 22.62
CA TYR A 557 13.26 -23.59 24.00
C TYR A 557 14.40 -23.19 24.94
N CYS A 558 14.21 -22.15 25.74
CA CYS A 558 15.25 -21.49 26.52
C CYS A 558 15.05 -21.66 28.03
N TRP A 559 16.16 -21.63 28.79
CA TRP A 559 16.16 -21.66 30.25
C TRP A 559 16.76 -20.35 30.78
N GLY A 560 16.16 -19.80 31.83
CA GLY A 560 16.65 -18.64 32.57
C GLY A 560 17.86 -18.97 33.45
N GLU A 561 18.28 -17.99 34.24
CA GLU A 561 19.43 -18.14 35.12
C GLU A 561 19.10 -19.01 36.35
N LYS A 562 17.83 -19.03 36.76
CA LYS A 562 17.37 -19.85 37.89
C LYS A 562 16.74 -21.17 37.41
N PRO A 563 16.96 -22.28 38.13
CA PRO A 563 16.26 -23.54 37.85
C PRO A 563 14.73 -23.35 37.86
N GLY A 564 14.04 -23.85 36.81
CA GLY A 564 12.59 -23.72 36.64
C GLY A 564 12.11 -22.52 35.82
N GLU A 565 13.02 -21.63 35.38
CA GLU A 565 12.72 -20.52 34.47
C GLU A 565 12.75 -20.95 32.99
N GLU A 566 11.89 -21.89 32.60
CA GLU A 566 11.77 -22.30 31.20
C GLU A 566 10.85 -21.34 30.42
N TYR A 567 11.27 -20.90 29.23
CA TYR A 567 10.52 -19.99 28.37
C TYR A 567 10.79 -20.24 26.88
N LEU A 568 9.88 -19.79 26.03
CA LEU A 568 10.06 -19.79 24.57
C LEU A 568 10.71 -18.49 24.11
N GLU A 569 11.61 -18.54 23.14
CA GLU A 569 12.19 -17.35 22.53
C GLU A 569 11.87 -17.34 21.04
N ARG A 570 10.95 -16.45 20.63
CA ARG A 570 10.53 -16.29 19.23
C ARG A 570 11.48 -15.34 18.53
N HIS A 571 11.86 -15.70 17.31
CA HIS A 571 12.63 -14.85 16.39
C HIS A 571 11.78 -14.37 15.21
N PRO A 572 12.18 -13.27 14.54
CA PRO A 572 11.50 -12.78 13.36
C PRO A 572 11.34 -13.85 12.28
N SER A 573 10.18 -13.85 11.61
CA SER A 573 9.86 -14.81 10.55
C SER A 573 10.75 -14.66 9.32
N ILE A 574 11.06 -15.79 8.69
CA ILE A 574 11.88 -15.90 7.48
C ILE A 574 10.98 -16.30 6.31
N LYS A 575 10.99 -15.52 5.23
CA LYS A 575 10.26 -15.87 4.00
C LYS A 575 10.98 -16.99 3.25
N LEU A 576 10.29 -18.12 3.06
CA LEU A 576 10.83 -19.31 2.38
C LEU A 576 10.41 -19.40 0.91
N SER A 577 9.27 -18.82 0.54
CA SER A 577 8.72 -18.86 -0.82
C SER A 577 7.89 -17.61 -1.10
N GLN A 578 7.97 -17.09 -2.33
CA GLN A 578 7.07 -16.05 -2.86
C GLN A 578 5.71 -16.61 -3.29
N LYS A 579 5.56 -17.93 -3.38
CA LYS A 579 4.29 -18.61 -3.69
C LYS A 579 3.68 -19.12 -2.37
N GLY A 580 2.58 -18.51 -1.96
CA GLY A 580 1.78 -18.91 -0.79
C GLY A 580 0.47 -19.64 -1.15
N GLU A 581 -0.47 -19.67 -0.20
CA GLU A 581 -1.78 -20.32 -0.33
C GLU A 581 -2.62 -19.75 -1.48
N ARG A 582 -2.55 -18.45 -1.74
CA ARG A 582 -3.35 -17.77 -2.78
C ARG A 582 -3.13 -18.38 -4.15
N LYS A 583 -1.87 -18.55 -4.57
CA LYS A 583 -1.55 -19.09 -5.89
C LYS A 583 -1.97 -20.56 -6.02
N LEU A 584 -1.79 -21.34 -4.97
CA LEU A 584 -2.24 -22.74 -4.95
C LEU A 584 -3.75 -22.87 -5.13
N LEU A 585 -4.51 -22.07 -4.38
CA LEU A 585 -5.97 -22.05 -4.48
C LEU A 585 -6.42 -21.54 -5.84
N GLN A 586 -5.80 -20.48 -6.36
CA GLN A 586 -6.14 -19.92 -7.66
C GLN A 586 -5.91 -20.95 -8.77
N ASP A 587 -4.75 -21.60 -8.79
CA ASP A 587 -4.44 -22.65 -9.77
C ASP A 587 -5.43 -23.81 -9.67
N ALA A 588 -5.81 -24.24 -8.46
CA ALA A 588 -6.75 -25.33 -8.26
C ALA A 588 -8.19 -24.97 -8.67
N LEU A 589 -8.67 -23.78 -8.26
CA LEU A 589 -10.03 -23.30 -8.55
C LEU A 589 -10.20 -23.04 -10.05
N VAL A 590 -9.23 -22.41 -10.72
CA VAL A 590 -9.28 -22.18 -12.17
C VAL A 590 -9.27 -23.50 -12.93
N LYS A 591 -8.44 -24.47 -12.53
CA LYS A 591 -8.45 -25.83 -13.11
C LYS A 591 -9.77 -26.57 -12.91
N SER A 592 -10.55 -26.21 -11.89
CA SER A 592 -11.89 -26.78 -11.66
C SER A 592 -12.98 -26.16 -12.54
N GLY A 593 -12.65 -25.16 -13.36
CA GLY A 593 -13.58 -24.50 -14.29
C GLY A 593 -14.11 -23.14 -13.81
N LEU A 594 -13.64 -22.60 -12.68
CA LEU A 594 -14.00 -21.26 -12.24
C LEU A 594 -13.28 -20.18 -13.06
N PRO A 595 -13.96 -19.10 -13.48
CA PRO A 595 -13.30 -17.92 -14.02
C PRO A 595 -12.27 -17.34 -13.04
N SER A 596 -11.16 -16.79 -13.55
CA SER A 596 -10.05 -16.33 -12.69
C SER A 596 -10.47 -15.25 -11.69
N HIS A 597 -11.34 -14.31 -12.07
CA HIS A 597 -11.80 -13.25 -11.16
C HIS A 597 -12.73 -13.79 -10.06
N ILE A 598 -13.57 -14.79 -10.36
CA ILE A 598 -14.41 -15.47 -9.37
C ILE A 598 -13.57 -16.30 -8.40
N ALA A 599 -12.56 -17.01 -8.91
CA ALA A 599 -11.62 -17.75 -8.08
C ALA A 599 -10.89 -16.82 -7.09
N VAL A 600 -10.43 -15.66 -7.56
CA VAL A 600 -9.83 -14.63 -6.70
C VAL A 600 -10.82 -14.17 -5.63
N ARG A 601 -12.08 -13.92 -6.00
CA ARG A 601 -13.11 -13.48 -5.04
C ARG A 601 -13.37 -14.49 -3.92
N PHE A 602 -13.43 -15.78 -4.23
CA PHE A 602 -13.54 -16.81 -3.18
C PHE A 602 -12.32 -16.83 -2.25
N ILE A 603 -11.11 -16.64 -2.79
CA ILE A 603 -9.87 -16.62 -2.00
C ILE A 603 -9.78 -15.37 -1.10
N GLU A 604 -10.36 -14.25 -1.52
CA GLU A 604 -10.47 -13.04 -0.68
C GLU A 604 -11.40 -13.29 0.51
N LEU A 605 -12.59 -13.84 0.25
CA LEU A 605 -13.60 -14.07 1.28
C LEU A 605 -13.22 -15.20 2.25
N TYR A 606 -12.69 -16.32 1.75
CA TYR A 606 -12.50 -17.54 2.53
C TYR A 606 -11.04 -17.92 2.75
N SER A 607 -10.80 -18.70 3.80
CA SER A 607 -9.50 -19.32 4.07
C SER A 607 -9.20 -20.51 3.15
N PHE A 608 -7.92 -20.86 3.04
CA PHE A 608 -7.53 -22.14 2.42
C PHE A 608 -8.26 -23.32 3.05
N ARG A 609 -8.35 -23.34 4.39
CA ARG A 609 -9.00 -24.42 5.13
C ARG A 609 -10.50 -24.50 4.81
N GLU A 610 -11.21 -23.38 4.74
CA GLU A 610 -12.65 -23.36 4.45
C GLU A 610 -12.93 -23.79 3.01
N ILE A 611 -12.12 -23.37 2.04
CA ILE A 611 -12.28 -23.76 0.64
C ILE A 611 -12.05 -25.28 0.50
N VAL A 612 -10.93 -25.79 1.03
CA VAL A 612 -10.53 -27.20 0.88
C VAL A 612 -11.41 -28.15 1.72
N SER A 613 -12.02 -27.68 2.81
CA SER A 613 -12.95 -28.48 3.63
C SER A 613 -14.42 -28.28 3.26
N ASN A 614 -14.70 -27.69 2.09
CA ASN A 614 -16.05 -27.44 1.59
C ASN A 614 -16.96 -26.68 2.59
N LYS A 615 -16.38 -25.70 3.29
CA LYS A 615 -17.10 -24.79 4.21
C LYS A 615 -17.45 -23.45 3.56
N ALA A 616 -16.85 -23.13 2.41
CA ALA A 616 -17.18 -21.97 1.61
C ALA A 616 -18.52 -22.17 0.88
N LYS A 617 -19.62 -21.94 1.59
CA LYS A 617 -20.99 -22.24 1.11
C LYS A 617 -21.66 -21.11 0.32
N ILE A 618 -21.10 -19.90 0.29
CA ILE A 618 -21.68 -18.79 -0.48
C ILE A 618 -21.60 -19.07 -1.98
N ILE A 619 -22.67 -18.69 -2.67
CA ILE A 619 -22.75 -18.70 -4.13
C ILE A 619 -22.53 -17.27 -4.64
N LEU A 620 -21.66 -17.13 -5.64
CA LEU A 620 -21.37 -15.84 -6.28
C LEU A 620 -22.09 -15.72 -7.61
N GLN A 621 -22.80 -14.61 -7.83
CA GLN A 621 -23.46 -14.30 -9.09
C GLN A 621 -22.62 -13.30 -9.90
N ASP A 622 -22.43 -13.57 -11.18
CA ASP A 622 -21.71 -12.71 -12.12
C ASP A 622 -22.38 -12.75 -13.49
N GLY A 623 -22.99 -11.62 -13.89
CA GLY A 623 -23.83 -11.56 -15.09
C GLY A 623 -25.03 -12.51 -14.99
N GLU A 624 -25.21 -13.39 -15.96
CA GLU A 624 -26.28 -14.40 -15.97
C GLU A 624 -25.87 -15.74 -15.32
N HIS A 625 -24.70 -15.80 -14.69
CA HIS A 625 -24.12 -17.04 -14.18
C HIS A 625 -23.93 -17.04 -12.67
N TRP A 626 -24.00 -18.23 -12.07
CA TRP A 626 -23.89 -18.46 -10.64
C TRP A 626 -22.78 -19.47 -10.37
N TYR A 627 -21.93 -19.23 -9.39
CA TYR A 627 -20.72 -20.00 -9.15
C TYR A 627 -20.60 -20.42 -7.69
N ARG A 628 -20.01 -21.60 -7.47
CA ARG A 628 -19.70 -22.15 -6.14
C ARG A 628 -18.32 -22.80 -6.12
N VAL A 629 -17.78 -22.98 -4.92
CA VAL A 629 -16.59 -23.81 -4.70
C VAL A 629 -16.96 -25.29 -4.92
N PRO A 630 -16.16 -26.07 -5.67
CA PRO A 630 -16.43 -27.49 -5.87
C PRO A 630 -16.13 -28.29 -4.59
N ALA A 631 -16.93 -29.33 -4.33
CA ALA A 631 -16.84 -30.10 -3.08
C ALA A 631 -15.49 -30.84 -2.91
N ASP A 632 -14.91 -31.35 -4.00
CA ASP A 632 -13.68 -32.18 -4.00
C ASP A 632 -12.45 -31.44 -4.58
N LEU A 633 -12.19 -30.22 -4.11
CA LEU A 633 -11.05 -29.43 -4.60
C LEU A 633 -9.70 -30.04 -4.17
N LYS A 634 -8.93 -30.56 -5.14
CA LYS A 634 -7.56 -31.04 -4.91
C LYS A 634 -6.54 -29.93 -5.12
N VAL A 635 -5.82 -29.58 -4.07
CA VAL A 635 -4.76 -28.55 -4.11
C VAL A 635 -3.38 -29.21 -4.03
N SER A 636 -2.47 -28.78 -4.92
CA SER A 636 -1.08 -29.26 -4.95
C SER A 636 -0.29 -28.80 -3.73
N ASN A 637 0.68 -29.60 -3.28
CA ASN A 637 1.58 -29.21 -2.20
C ASN A 637 2.72 -28.32 -2.73
N ILE A 638 3.26 -27.45 -1.87
CA ILE A 638 4.50 -26.72 -2.15
C ILE A 638 5.68 -27.48 -1.54
N ASP A 639 6.73 -27.66 -2.35
CA ASP A 639 8.02 -28.17 -1.92
C ASP A 639 8.94 -26.98 -1.59
N ILE A 640 9.28 -26.84 -0.31
CA ILE A 640 10.19 -25.81 0.21
C ILE A 640 11.44 -26.43 0.86
N SER A 641 11.67 -27.73 0.67
CA SER A 641 12.71 -28.48 1.38
C SER A 641 14.08 -27.82 1.30
N ASP A 642 14.55 -27.47 0.10
CA ASP A 642 15.91 -26.95 -0.10
C ASP A 642 16.15 -25.63 0.66
N VAL A 643 15.22 -24.69 0.56
CA VAL A 643 15.30 -23.38 1.24
C VAL A 643 15.13 -23.57 2.75
N LEU A 644 14.18 -24.40 3.18
CA LEU A 644 13.93 -24.69 4.59
C LEU A 644 15.18 -25.26 5.27
N PHE A 645 15.84 -26.25 4.65
CA PHE A 645 17.07 -26.84 5.21
C PHE A 645 18.23 -25.85 5.24
N LYS A 646 18.39 -25.04 4.19
CA LYS A 646 19.42 -24.00 4.13
C LYS A 646 19.28 -22.99 5.27
N GLU A 647 18.07 -22.46 5.49
CA GLU A 647 17.83 -21.48 6.56
C GLU A 647 17.91 -22.13 7.95
N THR A 648 17.40 -23.35 8.11
CA THR A 648 17.53 -24.11 9.36
C THR A 648 19.00 -24.30 9.75
N GLN A 649 19.85 -24.66 8.79
CA GLN A 649 21.27 -24.92 9.04
C GLN A 649 22.04 -23.67 9.48
N LYS A 650 21.61 -22.47 9.08
CA LYS A 650 22.20 -21.21 9.56
C LYS A 650 21.85 -20.90 11.01
N LEU A 651 20.66 -21.30 11.45
CA LEU A 651 20.15 -21.04 12.80
C LEU A 651 20.61 -22.10 13.81
N GLN A 652 20.74 -23.34 13.35
CA GLN A 652 21.05 -24.48 14.19
C GLN A 652 22.49 -24.43 14.74
N LYS A 653 22.63 -24.52 16.07
CA LYS A 653 23.95 -24.72 16.70
C LYS A 653 24.27 -26.21 16.83
N LYS A 654 25.56 -26.54 17.05
CA LYS A 654 26.08 -27.93 17.05
C LYS A 654 25.37 -28.96 17.96
N ILE A 655 24.57 -28.54 18.94
CA ILE A 655 24.01 -29.42 20.00
C ILE A 655 22.47 -29.48 19.95
N GLU A 656 21.82 -28.72 19.07
CA GLU A 656 20.36 -28.50 19.09
C GLU A 656 19.61 -29.49 18.19
N LYS A 657 18.46 -30.02 18.65
CA LYS A 657 17.53 -30.76 17.76
C LYS A 657 16.54 -29.80 17.11
N THR A 658 16.25 -30.04 15.84
CA THR A 658 15.26 -29.27 15.09
C THR A 658 13.94 -30.03 14.93
N TYR A 659 12.85 -29.33 15.22
CA TYR A 659 11.46 -29.75 15.02
C TYR A 659 10.74 -28.79 14.08
N PHE A 660 9.71 -29.28 13.40
CA PHE A 660 8.90 -28.51 12.46
C PHE A 660 7.43 -28.64 12.84
N ILE A 661 6.72 -27.52 12.88
CA ILE A 661 5.28 -27.45 13.10
C ILE A 661 4.70 -26.71 11.91
N SER A 662 3.61 -27.21 11.33
CA SER A 662 2.82 -26.41 10.40
C SER A 662 1.57 -25.88 11.07
N VAL A 663 1.36 -24.56 11.03
CA VAL A 663 0.10 -23.93 11.42
C VAL A 663 -0.81 -23.68 10.20
N SER A 664 -0.32 -23.93 9.00
CA SER A 664 -1.10 -23.93 7.75
C SER A 664 -1.37 -25.37 7.29
N VAL A 665 -2.61 -25.65 6.88
CA VAL A 665 -2.98 -26.95 6.30
C VAL A 665 -2.42 -27.14 4.88
N ALA A 666 -1.96 -26.06 4.22
CA ALA A 666 -1.37 -26.13 2.88
C ALA A 666 0.06 -26.70 2.90
N ILE A 667 0.76 -26.57 4.02
CA ILE A 667 2.13 -27.04 4.17
C ILE A 667 2.11 -28.44 4.79
N LYS A 668 2.33 -29.45 3.95
CA LYS A 668 2.51 -30.84 4.40
C LYS A 668 3.96 -31.10 4.77
N GLN A 669 4.21 -32.28 5.36
CA GLN A 669 5.57 -32.73 5.68
C GLN A 669 6.47 -32.68 4.44
N GLN A 670 7.60 -32.00 4.59
CA GLN A 670 8.55 -31.73 3.52
C GLN A 670 9.50 -32.92 3.29
N LYS A 671 9.98 -33.10 2.06
CA LYS A 671 10.91 -34.18 1.72
C LYS A 671 12.19 -34.05 2.55
N GLY A 672 12.66 -35.15 3.13
CA GLY A 672 13.86 -35.19 3.97
C GLY A 672 13.63 -34.93 5.47
N VAL A 673 12.44 -34.47 5.89
CA VAL A 673 12.11 -34.31 7.32
C VAL A 673 11.57 -35.62 7.89
N LYS A 674 12.14 -36.11 9.00
CA LYS A 674 11.68 -37.35 9.66
C LYS A 674 10.31 -37.17 10.34
N PRO A 675 9.45 -38.21 10.40
CA PRO A 675 8.16 -38.12 11.08
C PRO A 675 8.24 -37.67 12.55
N GLN A 676 9.28 -38.04 13.29
CA GLN A 676 9.46 -37.62 14.68
C GLN A 676 9.88 -36.14 14.84
N GLN A 677 10.33 -35.51 13.74
CA GLN A 677 10.67 -34.09 13.69
C GLN A 677 9.48 -33.22 13.30
N TRP A 678 8.51 -33.78 12.56
CA TRP A 678 7.30 -33.08 12.14
C TRP A 678 6.18 -33.28 13.16
N LEU A 679 5.72 -32.21 13.81
CA LEU A 679 4.79 -32.27 14.94
C LEU A 679 3.44 -31.65 14.57
N ALA A 680 2.36 -32.31 14.97
CA ALA A 680 1.01 -31.79 14.85
C ALA A 680 0.68 -30.91 16.06
N SER A 681 0.20 -29.69 15.81
CA SER A 681 -0.13 -28.72 16.84
C SER A 681 -1.53 -28.13 16.64
N ASP A 682 -2.15 -27.70 17.73
CA ASP A 682 -3.38 -26.90 17.72
C ASP A 682 -3.14 -25.56 18.45
N PRO A 683 -2.90 -24.46 17.71
CA PRO A 683 -2.58 -23.16 18.29
C PRO A 683 -3.64 -22.62 19.26
N LEU A 684 -4.93 -22.91 19.03
CA LEU A 684 -6.01 -22.43 19.91
C LEU A 684 -5.88 -23.02 21.31
N SER A 685 -5.63 -24.34 21.39
CA SER A 685 -5.44 -25.03 22.66
C SER A 685 -4.18 -24.54 23.38
N GLY A 686 -3.07 -24.34 22.66
CA GLY A 686 -1.84 -23.81 23.27
C GLY A 686 -1.98 -22.38 23.78
N SER A 687 -2.78 -21.54 23.11
CA SER A 687 -3.13 -20.20 23.60
C SER A 687 -3.94 -20.25 24.90
N GLN A 688 -4.92 -21.16 25.00
CA GLN A 688 -5.71 -21.34 26.23
C GLN A 688 -4.83 -21.79 27.40
N GLN A 689 -3.93 -22.74 27.17
CA GLN A 689 -2.95 -23.16 28.17
C GLN A 689 -2.06 -22.00 28.63
N LEU A 690 -1.63 -21.15 27.70
CA LEU A 690 -0.82 -19.98 28.01
C LEU A 690 -1.59 -18.93 28.82
N LEU A 691 -2.84 -18.60 28.44
CA LEU A 691 -3.70 -17.67 29.20
C LEU A 691 -3.86 -18.10 30.64
N GLN A 692 -4.17 -19.38 30.86
CA GLN A 692 -4.34 -19.93 32.19
C GLN A 692 -3.06 -19.80 33.02
N LYS A 693 -1.90 -20.18 32.45
CA LYS A 693 -0.61 -20.08 33.15
C LYS A 693 -0.20 -18.64 33.43
N GLN A 694 -0.45 -17.71 32.50
CA GLN A 694 -0.19 -16.28 32.70
C GLN A 694 -1.04 -15.70 33.83
N TYR A 695 -2.29 -16.14 33.94
CA TYR A 695 -3.17 -15.73 35.04
C TYR A 695 -2.72 -16.29 36.39
N GLU A 696 -2.30 -17.57 36.43
CA GLU A 696 -1.81 -18.22 37.65
C GLU A 696 -0.44 -17.69 38.11
N GLN A 697 0.41 -17.25 37.17
CA GLN A 697 1.80 -16.83 37.43
C GLN A 697 2.17 -15.56 36.64
N PRO A 698 1.59 -14.38 36.97
CA PRO A 698 1.70 -13.16 36.16
C PRO A 698 3.14 -12.63 35.99
N HIS A 699 4.01 -12.90 36.95
CA HIS A 699 5.40 -12.45 36.91
C HIS A 699 6.36 -13.43 36.21
N LYS A 700 5.92 -14.65 35.88
CA LYS A 700 6.76 -15.62 35.18
C LYS A 700 6.97 -15.21 33.72
N VAL A 701 8.18 -15.41 33.22
CA VAL A 701 8.47 -15.27 31.78
C VAL A 701 8.08 -16.57 31.09
N PHE A 702 7.00 -16.52 30.31
CA PHE A 702 6.54 -17.67 29.50
C PHE A 702 7.17 -17.68 28.11
N TRP A 703 7.43 -16.50 27.57
CA TRP A 703 8.14 -16.33 26.33
C TRP A 703 8.78 -14.95 26.23
N LYS A 704 9.76 -14.82 25.35
CA LYS A 704 10.40 -13.57 24.93
C LYS A 704 10.26 -13.41 23.43
N ASP A 705 10.15 -12.18 23.00
CA ASP A 705 10.08 -11.83 21.58
C ASP A 705 11.34 -11.09 21.16
N HIS A 706 12.04 -11.62 20.16
CA HIS A 706 13.08 -10.86 19.48
C HIS A 706 12.44 -9.89 18.52
N LEU A 707 12.52 -8.61 18.87
CA LEU A 707 11.97 -7.55 18.05
C LEU A 707 12.72 -7.49 16.71
N PRO A 708 12.01 -7.28 15.59
CA PRO A 708 12.67 -7.09 14.31
C PRO A 708 13.58 -5.86 14.36
N GLN A 709 14.69 -5.90 13.61
CA GLN A 709 15.58 -4.76 13.52
C GLN A 709 14.81 -3.54 13.03
N LEU A 710 14.99 -2.40 13.68
CA LEU A 710 14.47 -1.10 13.27
C LEU A 710 15.66 -0.17 13.07
N MET A 711 15.77 0.44 11.91
CA MET A 711 16.92 1.27 11.56
C MET A 711 16.55 2.37 10.59
N THR A 712 17.31 3.46 10.57
CA THR A 712 17.26 4.49 9.53
C THR A 712 18.66 4.61 8.91
N ARG A 713 18.78 5.23 7.74
CA ARG A 713 20.10 5.58 7.17
C ARG A 713 20.39 7.04 7.46
N LEU A 714 21.57 7.34 8.01
CA LEU A 714 21.98 8.69 8.41
C LEU A 714 23.46 8.92 8.09
N PRO A 715 23.88 10.16 7.84
CA PRO A 715 25.29 10.51 7.73
C PRO A 715 26.00 10.36 9.10
N ILE A 716 26.88 9.36 9.21
CA ILE A 716 27.77 9.14 10.36
C ILE A 716 29.20 9.43 9.91
N LYS A 717 29.85 10.43 10.53
CA LYS A 717 31.22 10.88 10.19
C LYS A 717 31.41 11.23 8.70
N GLY A 718 30.40 11.81 8.06
CA GLY A 718 30.47 12.22 6.65
C GLY A 718 29.99 11.17 5.65
N ILE A 719 29.70 9.93 6.08
CA ILE A 719 29.31 8.79 5.24
C ILE A 719 27.96 8.26 5.72
N GLU A 720 27.05 7.98 4.79
CA GLU A 720 25.76 7.40 5.15
C GLU A 720 25.87 5.95 5.62
N GLN A 721 25.34 5.66 6.81
CA GLN A 721 25.39 4.35 7.45
C GLN A 721 24.05 4.02 8.13
N GLU A 722 23.85 2.75 8.45
CA GLU A 722 22.69 2.28 9.21
C GLU A 722 22.78 2.70 10.68
N PHE A 723 21.76 3.40 11.15
CA PHE A 723 21.52 3.72 12.55
C PHE A 723 20.40 2.83 13.09
N TYR A 724 20.72 1.96 14.04
CA TYR A 724 19.76 1.00 14.59
C TYR A 724 19.04 1.57 15.81
N PHE A 725 17.71 1.65 15.73
CA PHE A 725 16.81 1.86 16.87
C PHE A 725 16.60 0.57 17.66
N VAL A 726 16.51 -0.56 16.94
CA VAL A 726 16.41 -1.91 17.50
C VAL A 726 17.42 -2.79 16.79
N ASP A 727 18.32 -3.42 17.56
CA ASP A 727 19.34 -4.30 17.01
C ASP A 727 18.84 -5.76 16.88
N LYS A 728 19.65 -6.62 16.24
CA LYS A 728 19.31 -8.04 16.05
C LYS A 728 19.30 -8.90 17.33
N ARG A 729 19.70 -8.34 18.48
CA ARG A 729 19.83 -9.05 19.76
C ARG A 729 18.77 -8.63 20.77
N THR A 730 18.00 -7.58 20.46
CA THR A 730 16.98 -7.04 21.34
C THR A 730 15.87 -8.06 21.51
N SER A 731 15.67 -8.55 22.74
CA SER A 731 14.52 -9.36 23.12
C SER A 731 13.79 -8.74 24.30
N VAL A 732 12.46 -8.82 24.28
CA VAL A 732 11.58 -8.23 25.29
C VAL A 732 10.65 -9.30 25.87
N LYS A 733 10.24 -9.12 27.13
CA LYS A 733 9.14 -9.89 27.72
C LYS A 733 7.81 -9.27 27.26
N PRO A 734 6.97 -9.99 26.50
CA PRO A 734 5.69 -9.45 26.05
C PRO A 734 4.71 -9.40 27.22
N GLU A 735 4.39 -8.19 27.68
CA GLU A 735 3.44 -7.95 28.77
C GLU A 735 2.60 -6.72 28.44
N ARG A 736 1.27 -6.90 28.46
CA ARG A 736 0.34 -5.84 28.05
C ARG A 736 0.31 -4.71 29.07
N GLY A 737 0.34 -3.47 28.58
CA GLY A 737 0.35 -2.26 29.42
C GLY A 737 1.67 -1.98 30.14
N VAL A 738 2.71 -2.80 29.95
CA VAL A 738 4.05 -2.59 30.54
C VAL A 738 5.03 -2.15 29.45
N ALA A 739 5.50 -0.91 29.54
CA ALA A 739 6.49 -0.37 28.62
C ALA A 739 7.90 -0.86 28.97
N VAL A 740 8.59 -1.46 28.00
CA VAL A 740 9.98 -1.92 28.10
C VAL A 740 10.89 -0.93 27.39
N GLU A 741 11.94 -0.44 28.07
CA GLU A 741 12.93 0.46 27.46
C GLU A 741 13.93 -0.33 26.61
N ILE A 742 14.11 0.10 25.36
CA ILE A 742 15.09 -0.46 24.43
C ILE A 742 16.32 0.45 24.43
N PRO A 743 17.50 -0.05 24.83
CA PRO A 743 18.68 0.79 24.97
C PRO A 743 19.22 1.23 23.61
N ILE A 744 19.39 2.54 23.44
CA ILE A 744 20.07 3.16 22.29
C ILE A 744 21.27 3.94 22.84
N SER A 745 22.48 3.48 22.55
CA SER A 745 23.72 4.08 23.09
C SER A 745 24.31 5.18 22.20
N THR A 746 23.86 5.28 20.95
CA THR A 746 24.34 6.25 19.97
C THR A 746 23.47 7.52 19.99
N PRO A 747 24.05 8.71 20.24
CA PRO A 747 23.29 9.95 20.17
C PRO A 747 22.87 10.26 18.72
N PHE A 748 21.78 11.01 18.59
CA PHE A 748 21.21 11.44 17.30
C PHE A 748 21.26 12.97 17.22
N THR A 749 21.74 13.52 16.10
CA THR A 749 21.82 14.97 15.93
C THR A 749 20.67 15.46 15.06
N LEU A 750 19.84 16.35 15.60
CA LEU A 750 18.79 17.03 14.85
C LEU A 750 19.39 18.25 14.13
N PRO A 751 19.15 18.42 12.82
CA PRO A 751 19.68 19.55 12.06
C PRO A 751 18.94 20.86 12.40
N SER A 752 19.65 21.97 12.20
CA SER A 752 19.11 23.34 12.26
C SER A 752 18.16 23.68 11.11
N ASP A 753 17.38 24.76 11.28
CA ASP A 753 16.54 25.41 10.25
C ASP A 753 15.36 24.61 9.67
N LYS A 754 15.00 23.46 10.27
CA LYS A 754 13.82 22.68 9.87
C LYS A 754 12.83 22.53 11.02
N GLU A 755 11.54 22.78 10.74
CA GLU A 755 10.44 22.53 11.68
C GLU A 755 10.03 21.06 11.65
N ASP A 756 9.83 20.51 10.46
CA ASP A 756 9.47 19.11 10.25
C ASP A 756 10.65 18.30 9.72
N LEU A 757 10.97 17.22 10.43
CA LEU A 757 12.03 16.28 10.08
C LEU A 757 11.40 14.92 9.82
N ARG A 758 11.49 14.46 8.56
CA ARG A 758 11.01 13.14 8.14
C ARG A 758 12.18 12.21 7.90
N PHE A 759 12.06 10.98 8.39
CA PHE A 759 13.05 9.92 8.21
C PHE A 759 12.37 8.65 7.71
N THR A 760 13.03 7.94 6.81
CA THR A 760 12.62 6.59 6.40
C THR A 760 13.18 5.58 7.38
N VAL A 761 12.30 4.82 8.02
CA VAL A 761 12.66 3.74 8.94
C VAL A 761 12.44 2.40 8.26
N TYR A 762 13.45 1.56 8.29
CA TYR A 762 13.45 0.21 7.76
C TYR A 762 13.26 -0.79 8.90
N GLN A 763 12.34 -1.73 8.71
CA GLN A 763 12.14 -2.87 9.61
C GLN A 763 12.53 -4.18 8.94
N GLY A 764 13.23 -5.04 9.66
CA GLY A 764 13.61 -6.38 9.18
C GLY A 764 15.01 -6.47 8.57
N SER A 765 15.32 -7.61 7.98
CA SER A 765 16.66 -7.93 7.44
C SER A 765 16.75 -7.64 5.94
N GLU A 766 17.97 -7.50 5.40
CA GLU A 766 18.28 -7.06 4.02
C GLU A 766 17.42 -7.67 2.89
N SER A 767 16.93 -8.90 3.02
CA SER A 767 16.16 -9.56 1.95
C SER A 767 14.68 -9.14 1.90
N HIS A 768 14.13 -8.63 3.01
CA HIS A 768 12.71 -8.29 3.16
C HIS A 768 12.58 -7.13 4.16
N ARG A 769 12.94 -5.91 3.72
CA ARG A 769 12.81 -4.69 4.51
C ARG A 769 11.45 -4.05 4.26
N GLN A 770 10.71 -3.75 5.33
CA GLN A 770 9.52 -2.90 5.29
C GLN A 770 9.92 -1.45 5.60
N GLU A 771 9.26 -0.50 4.95
CA GLU A 771 9.56 0.93 5.09
C GLU A 771 8.42 1.66 5.79
N PHE A 772 8.77 2.50 6.75
CA PHE A 772 7.86 3.32 7.54
C PHE A 772 8.35 4.77 7.55
N SER A 773 7.45 5.72 7.77
CA SER A 773 7.83 7.12 7.94
C SER A 773 7.86 7.48 9.42
N LEU A 774 8.90 8.20 9.81
CA LEU A 774 9.02 8.79 11.14
C LEU A 774 9.04 10.31 10.98
N LEU A 775 7.98 10.98 11.44
CA LEU A 775 7.87 12.43 11.45
C LEU A 775 8.21 12.98 12.84
N LEU A 776 9.09 13.95 12.89
CA LEU A 776 9.39 14.74 14.07
C LEU A 776 9.06 16.20 13.78
N SER A 777 8.04 16.73 14.45
CA SER A 777 7.62 18.13 14.31
C SER A 777 8.10 18.95 15.51
N LEU A 778 8.96 19.93 15.24
CA LEU A 778 9.47 20.88 16.20
C LEU A 778 8.57 22.12 16.22
N THR A 779 8.29 22.67 17.41
CA THR A 779 7.45 23.89 17.52
C THR A 779 8.08 25.13 16.88
N LYS A 780 9.41 25.13 16.75
CA LYS A 780 10.22 26.15 16.07
C LYS A 780 11.46 25.47 15.47
N PRO A 781 12.00 25.98 14.35
CA PRO A 781 13.26 25.51 13.82
C PRO A 781 14.38 25.71 14.83
N LEU A 782 15.36 24.80 14.84
CA LEU A 782 16.55 24.92 15.67
C LEU A 782 17.53 25.92 15.06
N ASN A 783 18.04 26.85 15.86
CA ASN A 783 19.06 27.81 15.39
C ASN A 783 20.42 27.15 15.12
N THR A 784 20.70 26.03 15.78
CA THR A 784 21.93 25.24 15.65
C THR A 784 21.61 23.77 15.83
N ASP A 785 22.40 22.90 15.23
CA ASP A 785 22.25 21.45 15.37
C ASP A 785 22.21 21.01 16.84
N CYS A 786 21.27 20.14 17.18
CA CYS A 786 21.01 19.70 18.56
C CYS A 786 21.26 18.20 18.71
N SER A 787 22.30 17.84 19.48
CA SER A 787 22.54 16.44 19.87
C SER A 787 21.51 15.98 20.90
N CYS A 788 20.89 14.83 20.63
CA CYS A 788 19.82 14.24 21.42
C CYS A 788 20.15 12.79 21.81
N ASN A 789 19.83 12.43 23.06
CA ASN A 789 19.68 11.05 23.47
C ASN A 789 18.30 10.55 23.03
N LEU A 790 18.26 9.31 22.54
CA LEU A 790 17.02 8.65 22.13
C LEU A 790 16.53 7.73 23.23
N LYS A 791 15.25 7.87 23.59
CA LYS A 791 14.55 6.93 24.46
C LYS A 791 13.48 6.21 23.66
N LEU A 792 13.72 4.94 23.35
CA LEU A 792 12.75 4.06 22.70
C LEU A 792 12.11 3.15 23.74
N THR A 793 10.79 3.08 23.76
CA THR A 793 10.04 2.10 24.55
C THR A 793 9.13 1.26 23.67
N TYR A 794 8.97 0.00 24.04
CA TYR A 794 8.06 -0.95 23.41
C TYR A 794 7.01 -1.43 24.41
N THR A 795 5.72 -1.29 24.08
CA THR A 795 4.60 -1.81 24.89
C THR A 795 3.82 -2.84 24.09
N TYR A 796 3.78 -4.08 24.57
CA TYR A 796 3.14 -5.18 23.87
C TYR A 796 1.61 -5.03 23.81
N GLY A 797 1.03 -5.20 22.62
CA GLY A 797 -0.43 -5.18 22.42
C GLY A 797 -1.07 -3.79 22.38
N ASP A 798 -0.30 -2.72 22.56
CA ASP A 798 -0.76 -1.34 22.39
C ASP A 798 -1.03 -1.02 20.92
N GLU A 799 -1.89 -0.03 20.66
CA GLU A 799 -2.19 0.48 19.31
C GLU A 799 -0.91 0.83 18.55
N LYS A 800 -0.07 1.69 19.16
CA LYS A 800 1.27 2.07 18.69
C LYS A 800 2.32 1.52 19.68
N PRO A 801 2.89 0.33 19.45
CA PRO A 801 3.74 -0.32 20.45
C PRO A 801 5.08 0.37 20.64
N TYR A 802 5.63 1.02 19.59
CA TYR A 802 6.87 1.76 19.67
C TYR A 802 6.63 3.24 19.99
N LYS A 803 7.32 3.76 21.00
CA LYS A 803 7.36 5.19 21.31
C LYS A 803 8.82 5.66 21.35
N LEU A 804 9.19 6.55 20.44
CA LEU A 804 10.53 7.10 20.31
C LEU A 804 10.54 8.57 20.72
N ARG A 805 11.41 8.92 21.67
CA ARG A 805 11.54 10.25 22.22
C ARG A 805 12.96 10.80 22.04
N PHE A 806 13.06 12.03 21.57
CA PHE A 806 14.30 12.78 21.41
C PHE A 806 14.50 13.73 22.60
N ILE A 807 15.61 13.61 23.31
CA ILE A 807 15.91 14.38 24.53
C ILE A 807 17.28 15.08 24.36
N PRO A 808 17.37 16.43 24.38
CA PRO A 808 18.63 17.13 24.21
C PRO A 808 19.69 16.76 25.26
N VAL A 809 20.94 16.57 24.84
CA VAL A 809 22.06 16.15 25.69
C VAL A 809 22.52 17.28 26.64
N ASN A 810 22.59 18.53 26.16
CA ASN A 810 23.09 19.65 26.96
C ASN A 810 21.99 20.28 27.82
N ALA A 811 22.24 20.37 29.13
CA ALA A 811 21.26 20.84 30.11
C ALA A 811 21.12 22.37 30.19
N ASP A 812 22.18 23.11 29.86
CA ASP A 812 22.27 24.55 30.16
C ASP A 812 21.58 25.46 29.12
N ASN A 813 21.20 24.93 27.94
CA ASN A 813 20.52 25.70 26.89
C ASN A 813 19.61 24.80 26.04
N LYS A 814 18.62 24.15 26.66
CA LYS A 814 17.72 23.20 25.98
C LYS A 814 16.76 23.93 25.03
N PRO A 815 16.77 23.65 23.71
CA PRO A 815 15.79 24.23 22.79
C PRO A 815 14.37 23.70 23.03
N PHE A 816 14.24 22.51 23.63
CA PHE A 816 12.99 21.88 24.03
C PHE A 816 13.24 20.81 25.12
N ASN A 817 12.20 20.36 25.82
CA ASN A 817 12.34 19.33 26.86
C ASN A 817 12.52 17.93 26.26
N TYR A 818 11.60 17.56 25.37
CA TYR A 818 11.67 16.38 24.54
C TYR A 818 10.71 16.54 23.36
N VAL A 819 10.91 15.75 22.31
CA VAL A 819 9.94 15.63 21.21
C VAL A 819 9.67 14.15 20.97
N ASP A 820 8.38 13.78 20.94
CA ASP A 820 7.96 12.42 20.61
C ASP A 820 7.83 12.32 19.08
N ALA A 821 8.44 11.29 18.49
CA ALA A 821 8.33 11.04 17.07
C ALA A 821 7.01 10.33 16.73
N GLN A 822 6.45 10.68 15.59
CA GLN A 822 5.22 10.12 15.08
C GLN A 822 5.55 9.05 14.04
N TRP A 823 5.18 7.82 14.36
CA TRP A 823 5.20 6.72 13.41
C TRP A 823 3.97 6.80 12.53
N ASP A 824 4.19 6.81 11.22
CA ASP A 824 3.14 6.68 10.24
C ASP A 824 3.50 5.61 9.22
N LYS A 825 2.47 5.03 8.59
CA LYS A 825 2.71 4.26 7.37
C LYS A 825 3.35 5.22 6.36
N LYS A 826 4.21 4.70 5.51
CA LYS A 826 4.63 5.46 4.34
C LYS A 826 3.37 5.69 3.50
N GLN A 827 2.76 6.87 3.61
CA GLN A 827 1.78 7.30 2.62
C GLN A 827 2.46 7.20 1.27
N ASP A 828 1.72 6.77 0.24
CA ASP A 828 2.11 6.97 -1.15
C ASP A 828 2.18 8.49 -1.39
N ASP A 829 3.25 9.11 -0.88
CA ASP A 829 3.66 10.49 -1.07
C ASP A 829 4.21 10.57 -2.51
N THR A 830 3.36 10.16 -3.46
CA THR A 830 3.47 10.39 -4.91
C THR A 830 3.63 11.87 -5.19
N THR A 831 3.27 12.72 -4.23
CA THR A 831 3.47 14.17 -4.24
C THR A 831 4.93 14.61 -4.13
N ASN A 832 5.87 13.82 -3.59
CA ASN A 832 7.27 14.26 -3.39
C ASN A 832 8.33 13.39 -4.09
N ARG A 833 8.01 12.19 -4.58
CA ARG A 833 9.01 11.34 -5.24
C ARG A 833 9.23 11.76 -6.68
N VAL A 834 10.39 12.34 -6.98
CA VAL A 834 10.76 12.70 -8.34
C VAL A 834 11.42 11.50 -9.02
N VAL A 835 10.78 10.95 -10.06
CA VAL A 835 11.41 10.00 -10.97
C VAL A 835 12.37 10.79 -11.87
N ALA A 836 13.54 11.12 -11.32
CA ALA A 836 14.57 11.83 -12.05
C ALA A 836 15.28 10.88 -13.03
N ILE A 837 15.70 11.44 -14.16
CA ILE A 837 16.44 10.75 -15.21
C ILE A 837 17.81 11.43 -15.29
N PRO A 838 18.93 10.69 -15.23
CA PRO A 838 20.24 11.31 -15.39
C PRO A 838 20.38 11.96 -16.77
N ASP A 839 20.77 13.24 -16.80
CA ASP A 839 20.97 13.96 -18.06
C ASP A 839 22.13 13.38 -18.89
N PHE A 840 22.10 13.62 -20.20
CA PHE A 840 23.27 13.40 -21.06
C PHE A 840 23.90 14.75 -21.41
N PRO A 841 25.22 14.92 -21.24
CA PRO A 841 25.88 16.19 -21.49
C PRO A 841 25.86 16.56 -22.98
N GLU A 842 25.77 17.86 -23.27
CA GLU A 842 25.74 18.35 -24.65
C GLU A 842 27.07 18.09 -25.39
N ARG A 843 26.98 17.80 -26.70
CA ARG A 843 28.15 17.62 -27.56
C ARG A 843 28.84 18.96 -27.79
N LEU A 844 30.12 19.05 -27.46
CA LEU A 844 30.94 20.23 -27.79
C LEU A 844 30.92 20.49 -29.30
N PRO A 845 30.67 21.72 -29.78
CA PRO A 845 30.71 22.04 -31.21
C PRO A 845 32.13 21.96 -31.77
N PHE A 846 32.27 21.70 -33.07
CA PHE A 846 33.58 21.49 -33.71
C PHE A 846 34.56 22.66 -33.48
N GLU A 847 34.11 23.91 -33.60
CA GLU A 847 34.97 25.09 -33.39
C GLU A 847 35.49 25.24 -31.96
N ALA A 848 34.77 24.73 -30.96
CA ALA A 848 35.23 24.74 -29.57
C ALA A 848 36.48 23.86 -29.36
N LEU A 849 36.71 22.86 -30.23
CA LEU A 849 37.90 22.01 -30.16
C LEU A 849 39.22 22.76 -30.44
N ARG A 850 39.17 23.93 -31.08
CA ARG A 850 40.36 24.77 -31.32
C ARG A 850 40.84 25.49 -30.06
N THR A 851 39.98 25.61 -29.06
CA THR A 851 40.25 26.27 -27.77
C THR A 851 39.89 25.35 -26.60
N TYR A 852 40.05 24.04 -26.79
CA TYR A 852 39.72 23.03 -25.78
C TYR A 852 40.54 23.27 -24.51
N LEU A 853 39.88 23.37 -23.36
CA LEU A 853 40.55 23.56 -22.07
C LEU A 853 41.18 22.24 -21.62
N GLY A 854 42.49 22.08 -21.86
CA GLY A 854 43.30 20.99 -21.34
C GLY A 854 43.87 21.30 -19.96
N ASN A 855 44.55 20.32 -19.35
CA ASN A 855 45.18 20.46 -18.04
C ASN A 855 46.26 21.56 -18.00
N ASP A 856 46.94 21.81 -19.13
CA ASP A 856 48.02 22.80 -19.26
C ASP A 856 47.53 24.12 -19.90
N GLY A 857 46.21 24.29 -20.07
CA GLY A 857 45.58 25.45 -20.69
C GLY A 857 44.89 25.16 -22.04
N PRO A 858 44.47 26.21 -22.76
CA PRO A 858 43.78 26.09 -24.05
C PRO A 858 44.66 25.36 -25.07
N THR A 859 44.11 24.30 -25.67
CA THR A 859 44.80 23.41 -26.61
C THR A 859 44.00 23.33 -27.92
N ASP A 860 44.67 23.53 -29.06
CA ASP A 860 44.07 23.35 -30.38
C ASP A 860 44.10 21.87 -30.80
N ILE A 861 43.00 21.17 -30.52
CA ILE A 861 42.83 19.75 -30.86
C ILE A 861 42.76 19.56 -32.38
N VAL A 862 42.11 20.47 -33.10
CA VAL A 862 41.94 20.36 -34.56
C VAL A 862 43.29 20.44 -35.26
N GLY A 863 44.09 21.47 -34.94
CA GLY A 863 45.44 21.61 -35.48
C GLY A 863 46.36 20.47 -35.07
N TRP A 864 46.13 19.85 -33.90
CA TRP A 864 46.86 18.63 -33.50
C TRP A 864 46.51 17.45 -34.40
N ILE A 865 45.23 17.22 -34.67
CA ILE A 865 44.80 16.14 -35.57
C ILE A 865 45.36 16.36 -36.97
N GLU A 866 45.34 17.57 -37.51
CA GLU A 866 45.91 17.85 -38.85
C GLU A 866 47.37 17.42 -38.94
N ARG A 867 48.20 17.75 -37.94
CA ARG A 867 49.60 17.31 -37.87
C ARG A 867 49.74 15.80 -37.77
N ASN A 868 48.84 15.13 -37.06
CA ASN A 868 48.85 13.67 -36.95
C ASN A 868 48.44 13.00 -38.27
N LEU A 869 47.46 13.55 -39.00
CA LEU A 869 47.05 13.07 -40.32
C LEU A 869 48.18 13.24 -41.34
N GLU A 870 48.90 14.36 -41.29
CA GLU A 870 50.09 14.59 -42.12
C GLU A 870 51.26 13.66 -41.76
N GLU A 871 51.41 13.32 -40.48
CA GLU A 871 52.38 12.31 -40.05
C GLU A 871 52.00 10.91 -40.54
N LEU A 872 50.72 10.53 -40.49
CA LEU A 872 50.24 9.26 -41.04
C LEU A 872 50.49 9.19 -42.55
N ASP A 873 50.21 10.27 -43.29
CA ASP A 873 50.49 10.36 -44.73
C ASP A 873 51.99 10.20 -45.01
N ASP A 874 52.87 10.82 -44.19
CA ASP A 874 54.31 10.65 -44.33
C ASP A 874 54.77 9.20 -44.05
N ILE A 875 54.24 8.56 -43.00
CA ILE A 875 54.51 7.15 -42.69
C ILE A 875 54.02 6.24 -43.81
N TYR A 876 52.83 6.50 -44.35
CA TYR A 876 52.25 5.76 -45.47
C TYR A 876 53.17 5.80 -46.69
N ASN A 877 53.62 7.00 -47.07
CA ASN A 877 54.52 7.18 -48.21
C ASN A 877 55.91 6.57 -47.96
N PHE A 878 56.39 6.61 -46.72
CA PHE A 878 57.69 6.05 -46.35
C PHE A 878 57.69 4.52 -46.46
N ILE A 879 56.69 3.86 -45.89
CA ILE A 879 56.59 2.39 -45.88
C ILE A 879 56.22 1.87 -47.27
N SER A 880 55.31 2.54 -47.98
CA SER A 880 54.82 2.06 -49.28
C SER A 880 55.78 2.35 -50.44
N TYR A 881 56.46 3.50 -50.41
CA TYR A 881 57.24 4.00 -51.55
C TYR A 881 58.68 4.39 -51.21
N GLY A 882 59.10 4.26 -49.95
CA GLY A 882 60.44 4.69 -49.51
C GLY A 882 60.64 6.20 -49.50
N LYS A 883 59.56 7.00 -49.56
CA LYS A 883 59.60 8.47 -49.63
C LYS A 883 59.08 9.07 -48.33
N SER A 884 59.85 9.93 -47.69
CA SER A 884 59.40 10.71 -46.53
C SER A 884 59.88 12.16 -46.66
N LYS A 885 59.08 13.08 -46.12
CA LYS A 885 59.42 14.49 -45.94
C LYS A 885 60.41 14.70 -44.80
N LYS A 886 60.56 13.73 -43.90
CA LYS A 886 61.42 13.80 -42.70
C LYS A 886 62.62 12.85 -42.77
N ARG A 887 62.43 11.68 -43.38
CA ARG A 887 63.40 10.58 -43.46
C ARG A 887 63.96 10.43 -44.86
N PHE A 888 65.22 10.06 -44.95
CA PHE A 888 65.83 9.63 -46.21
C PHE A 888 66.62 8.35 -46.00
N ASN A 889 66.76 7.57 -47.07
CA ASN A 889 67.54 6.34 -47.08
C ASN A 889 68.99 6.64 -47.47
N PHE A 890 69.94 5.99 -46.82
CA PHE A 890 71.37 6.14 -47.10
C PHE A 890 72.14 4.84 -46.81
N SER A 891 73.30 4.67 -47.43
CA SER A 891 74.20 3.56 -47.12
C SER A 891 75.18 3.93 -46.01
N TYR A 892 75.42 3.02 -45.06
CA TYR A 892 76.42 3.22 -44.00
C TYR A 892 77.83 3.46 -44.56
N GLY A 893 78.13 2.89 -45.73
CA GLY A 893 79.40 3.07 -46.43
C GLY A 893 79.59 4.46 -47.03
N ASP A 894 78.52 5.23 -47.21
CA ASP A 894 78.55 6.58 -47.78
C ASP A 894 78.81 7.67 -46.70
N VAL A 895 78.98 7.26 -45.45
CA VAL A 895 79.34 8.17 -44.35
C VAL A 895 80.85 8.31 -44.31
N ASP A 896 81.34 9.54 -44.53
CA ASP A 896 82.75 9.90 -44.40
C ASP A 896 83.16 9.89 -42.93
N TRP A 897 83.51 8.72 -42.38
CA TRP A 897 83.95 8.56 -41.00
C TRP A 897 85.33 9.19 -40.79
N ILE A 898 85.47 10.02 -39.75
CA ILE A 898 86.76 10.61 -39.42
C ILE A 898 87.61 9.55 -38.67
N PRO A 899 88.85 9.27 -39.12
CA PRO A 899 89.74 8.33 -38.42
C PRO A 899 89.91 8.71 -36.94
N ASN A 900 89.82 7.71 -36.05
CA ASN A 900 89.94 7.86 -34.59
C ASN A 900 88.90 8.79 -33.92
N LYS A 901 87.75 9.03 -34.57
CA LYS A 901 86.60 9.75 -33.99
C LYS A 901 85.32 8.90 -34.11
N ASP A 902 84.37 9.16 -33.21
CA ASP A 902 83.06 8.49 -33.20
C ASP A 902 82.00 9.19 -34.06
N PHE A 903 82.42 10.04 -34.99
CA PHE A 903 81.52 10.76 -35.88
C PHE A 903 82.11 10.89 -37.31
N GLY A 904 81.21 11.16 -38.25
CA GLY A 904 81.49 11.37 -39.66
C GLY A 904 80.48 12.31 -40.30
N PHE A 905 80.56 12.47 -41.62
CA PHE A 905 79.65 13.31 -42.38
C PHE A 905 79.07 12.56 -43.58
N TYR A 906 77.77 12.66 -43.79
CA TYR A 906 77.11 12.20 -45.01
C TYR A 906 76.92 13.39 -45.96
N ARG A 907 77.34 13.26 -47.22
CA ARG A 907 77.37 14.37 -48.20
C ARG A 907 76.58 14.11 -49.49
N ALA A 908 76.00 12.92 -49.64
CA ALA A 908 75.27 12.54 -50.85
C ALA A 908 73.77 12.93 -50.81
N HIS A 909 73.36 13.78 -49.86
CA HIS A 909 71.97 14.25 -49.77
C HIS A 909 71.68 15.34 -50.80
N LEU A 910 70.52 15.28 -51.47
CA LEU A 910 70.15 16.23 -52.53
C LEU A 910 69.98 17.67 -52.00
N ASP A 911 69.39 17.82 -50.82
CA ASP A 911 69.07 19.13 -50.24
C ASP A 911 70.08 19.65 -49.19
N TYR A 912 71.07 18.85 -48.77
CA TYR A 912 71.97 19.22 -47.67
C TYR A 912 73.42 18.89 -47.98
N GLU A 913 74.29 19.92 -47.93
CA GLU A 913 75.71 19.81 -48.29
C GLU A 913 76.49 18.83 -47.38
N LYS A 914 76.19 18.83 -46.08
CA LYS A 914 76.78 17.91 -45.11
C LYS A 914 75.83 17.63 -43.95
N ILE A 915 75.70 16.36 -43.58
CA ILE A 915 74.93 15.90 -42.44
C ILE A 915 75.87 15.24 -41.45
N PHE A 916 75.94 15.77 -40.22
CA PHE A 916 76.71 15.20 -39.13
C PHE A 916 76.10 13.87 -38.68
N VAL A 917 76.92 12.82 -38.64
CA VAL A 917 76.52 11.47 -38.24
C VAL A 917 77.40 11.00 -37.08
N HIS A 918 76.80 10.53 -35.99
CA HIS A 918 77.51 9.97 -34.84
C HIS A 918 77.33 8.45 -34.78
N ARG A 919 78.38 7.68 -34.44
CA ARG A 919 78.32 6.20 -34.38
C ARG A 919 77.26 5.69 -33.42
N SER A 920 77.03 6.40 -32.31
CA SER A 920 75.95 6.05 -31.36
C SER A 920 74.54 6.08 -31.97
N GLN A 921 74.33 6.68 -33.15
CA GLN A 921 73.03 6.58 -33.83
C GLN A 921 72.76 5.19 -34.40
N PHE A 922 73.78 4.34 -34.54
CA PHE A 922 73.65 2.96 -35.03
C PHE A 922 73.81 1.92 -33.91
N GLU A 923 73.88 2.34 -32.65
CA GLU A 923 73.96 1.39 -31.52
C GLU A 923 72.74 0.46 -31.52
N GLY A 924 72.99 -0.85 -31.55
CA GLY A 924 71.95 -1.88 -31.62
C GLY A 924 71.51 -2.27 -33.05
N LEU A 925 72.09 -1.66 -34.10
CA LEU A 925 71.83 -2.02 -35.50
C LEU A 925 72.96 -2.90 -36.06
N ASP A 926 72.62 -3.87 -36.91
CA ASP A 926 73.58 -4.76 -37.56
C ASP A 926 74.22 -4.09 -38.78
N VAL A 927 75.13 -3.14 -38.52
CA VAL A 927 75.88 -2.41 -39.56
C VAL A 927 76.85 -3.30 -40.37
N ILE A 928 77.01 -4.58 -39.98
CA ILE A 928 77.87 -5.54 -40.69
C ILE A 928 77.08 -6.22 -41.81
N ASN A 929 75.88 -6.71 -41.51
CA ASN A 929 75.05 -7.41 -42.49
C ASN A 929 74.06 -6.49 -43.23
N GLN A 930 73.63 -5.38 -42.62
CA GLN A 930 72.76 -4.39 -43.23
C GLN A 930 73.56 -3.16 -43.64
N LYS A 931 73.50 -2.83 -44.94
CA LYS A 931 74.24 -1.70 -45.50
C LYS A 931 73.39 -0.43 -45.66
N CYS A 932 72.07 -0.57 -45.72
CA CYS A 932 71.14 0.53 -45.98
C CYS A 932 70.32 0.85 -44.72
N PHE A 933 70.25 2.14 -44.41
CA PHE A 933 69.56 2.67 -43.24
C PHE A 933 68.66 3.84 -43.64
N SER A 934 67.76 4.23 -42.75
CA SER A 934 66.94 5.44 -42.87
C SER A 934 67.11 6.30 -41.62
N GLY A 935 67.05 7.62 -41.75
CA GLY A 935 67.14 8.50 -40.58
C GLY A 935 66.58 9.90 -40.81
N ASP A 936 66.27 10.57 -39.70
CA ASP A 936 65.74 11.93 -39.67
C ASP A 936 66.86 12.96 -39.73
N ILE A 937 66.60 14.07 -40.42
CA ILE A 937 67.50 15.22 -40.41
C ILE A 937 67.02 16.23 -39.37
N ARG A 938 67.89 16.56 -38.41
CA ARG A 938 67.66 17.63 -37.42
C ARG A 938 68.61 18.80 -37.62
N ILE A 939 68.02 20.00 -37.60
CA ILE A 939 68.72 21.28 -37.63
C ILE A 939 69.41 21.53 -36.27
N LYS A 940 70.69 21.91 -36.31
CA LYS A 940 71.55 22.35 -35.21
C LYS A 940 72.11 23.74 -35.57
N GLY A 941 71.39 24.80 -35.22
CA GLY A 941 71.79 26.18 -35.51
C GLY A 941 71.73 26.52 -37.01
N ASP A 942 72.34 27.65 -37.40
CA ASP A 942 72.07 28.29 -38.68
C ASP A 942 72.53 27.50 -39.93
N ASP A 943 73.50 26.57 -39.82
CA ASP A 943 74.03 25.79 -40.97
C ASP A 943 74.41 24.31 -40.67
N GLY A 944 73.97 23.78 -39.52
CA GLY A 944 74.35 22.43 -39.07
C GLY A 944 73.23 21.41 -39.20
N TYR A 945 73.36 20.38 -40.02
CA TYR A 945 72.41 19.26 -40.07
C TYR A 945 72.98 18.06 -39.34
N SER A 946 72.16 17.34 -38.56
CA SER A 946 72.58 16.11 -37.88
C SER A 946 71.56 14.99 -38.07
N LEU A 947 72.09 13.79 -38.29
CA LEU A 947 71.28 12.59 -38.44
C LEU A 947 70.82 12.08 -37.08
N LYS A 948 69.52 11.79 -36.96
CA LYS A 948 68.88 11.27 -35.74
C LYS A 948 67.89 10.16 -36.10
N ASN A 949 67.50 9.38 -35.08
CA ASN A 949 66.50 8.30 -35.20
C ASN A 949 66.79 7.36 -36.38
N VAL A 950 68.03 6.89 -36.45
CA VAL A 950 68.45 5.97 -37.50
C VAL A 950 67.86 4.59 -37.23
N GLY A 951 67.29 3.99 -38.28
CA GLY A 951 66.74 2.63 -38.27
C GLY A 951 67.08 1.91 -39.56
N VAL A 952 66.70 0.63 -39.64
CA VAL A 952 66.83 -0.16 -40.87
C VAL A 952 66.03 0.51 -41.99
N GLN A 953 66.49 0.37 -43.23
CA GLN A 953 65.76 0.92 -44.38
C GLN A 953 64.31 0.41 -44.40
N GLY A 954 63.35 1.33 -44.53
CA GLY A 954 61.91 1.00 -44.57
C GLY A 954 61.27 0.79 -43.21
N GLU A 955 61.99 0.93 -42.10
CA GLU A 955 61.46 0.77 -40.74
C GLU A 955 61.46 2.09 -39.95
N LEU A 956 60.46 2.24 -39.08
CA LEU A 956 60.41 3.29 -38.05
C LEU A 956 61.19 2.85 -36.82
N THR A 957 61.84 3.79 -36.13
CA THR A 957 62.59 3.47 -34.90
C THR A 957 61.66 3.18 -33.72
N GLU A 958 62.16 2.40 -32.76
CA GLU A 958 61.43 2.08 -31.53
C GLU A 958 61.02 3.35 -30.75
N ARG A 959 61.85 4.40 -30.82
CA ARG A 959 61.55 5.69 -30.19
C ARG A 959 60.36 6.40 -30.83
N GLU A 960 60.27 6.38 -32.16
CA GLU A 960 59.13 6.94 -32.89
C GLU A 960 57.86 6.17 -32.54
N LEU A 961 57.90 4.84 -32.58
CA LEU A 961 56.77 3.97 -32.24
C LEU A 961 56.28 4.20 -30.80
N LYS A 962 57.19 4.28 -29.83
CA LYS A 962 56.85 4.56 -28.41
C LYS A 962 56.22 5.94 -28.19
N SER A 963 56.43 6.89 -29.10
CA SER A 963 55.87 8.25 -29.01
C SER A 963 54.48 8.40 -29.65
N LEU A 964 54.07 7.48 -30.53
CA LEU A 964 52.78 7.55 -31.23
C LEU A 964 51.57 7.57 -30.28
N PRO A 965 51.47 6.69 -29.25
CA PRO A 965 50.30 6.66 -28.37
C PRO A 965 50.01 8.02 -27.73
N THR A 966 51.05 8.69 -27.24
CA THR A 966 50.93 10.01 -26.57
C THR A 966 50.50 11.13 -27.51
N ARG A 967 50.78 11.01 -28.82
CA ARG A 967 50.51 12.05 -29.80
C ARG A 967 49.20 11.84 -30.53
N TRP A 968 48.82 10.59 -30.79
CA TRP A 968 47.67 10.25 -31.63
C TRP A 968 46.39 10.03 -30.84
N ARG A 969 46.46 9.40 -29.66
CA ARG A 969 45.26 8.92 -28.96
C ARG A 969 44.42 10.05 -28.36
N PHE A 970 45.03 10.94 -27.57
CA PHE A 970 44.31 12.02 -26.88
C PHE A 970 43.49 12.91 -27.83
N PRO A 971 44.05 13.51 -28.89
CA PRO A 971 43.27 14.39 -29.77
C PRO A 971 42.15 13.62 -30.49
N MET A 972 42.38 12.36 -30.90
CA MET A 972 41.34 11.53 -31.51
C MET A 972 40.26 11.11 -30.51
N LEU A 973 40.61 10.87 -29.25
CA LEU A 973 39.65 10.57 -28.19
C LEU A 973 38.69 11.73 -27.97
N ILE A 974 39.21 12.96 -27.89
CA ILE A 974 38.42 14.18 -27.73
C ILE A 974 37.60 14.47 -28.99
N PHE A 975 38.21 14.36 -30.17
CA PHE A 975 37.50 14.59 -31.42
C PHE A 975 36.34 13.64 -31.60
N SER A 976 36.56 12.33 -31.43
CA SER A 976 35.55 11.29 -31.65
C SER A 976 34.48 11.18 -30.55
N ASP A 977 34.55 12.00 -29.50
CA ASP A 977 33.57 12.01 -28.42
C ASP A 977 32.17 12.31 -28.98
N GLN A 978 31.15 11.64 -28.43
CA GLN A 978 29.77 11.76 -28.94
C GLN A 978 29.65 11.51 -30.45
N THR A 979 30.37 10.48 -30.92
CA THR A 979 30.31 9.87 -32.27
C THR A 979 30.58 10.82 -33.43
N ARG A 980 31.37 11.87 -33.16
CA ARG A 980 31.90 12.74 -34.21
C ARG A 980 32.80 11.97 -35.17
N SER A 981 32.54 12.14 -36.46
CA SER A 981 33.28 11.47 -37.54
C SER A 981 33.74 12.43 -38.63
N PHE A 982 34.72 12.01 -39.44
CA PHE A 982 35.13 12.72 -40.66
C PHE A 982 34.08 12.72 -41.79
N ALA A 983 32.88 12.18 -41.55
CA ALA A 983 31.75 12.27 -42.45
C ALA A 983 30.68 13.26 -41.99
N ASP A 984 30.83 13.90 -40.82
CA ASP A 984 29.80 14.81 -40.32
C ASP A 984 29.84 16.13 -41.08
N ALA A 985 28.66 16.68 -41.38
CA ALA A 985 28.51 17.89 -42.18
C ALA A 985 29.04 19.18 -41.52
N GLU A 986 29.28 19.15 -40.20
CA GLU A 986 29.82 20.30 -39.45
C GLU A 986 31.31 20.56 -39.72
N LEU A 987 32.03 19.62 -40.33
CA LEU A 987 33.48 19.71 -40.52
C LEU A 987 33.85 20.47 -41.81
N PRO A 988 34.95 21.24 -41.80
CA PRO A 988 35.52 21.80 -43.02
C PRO A 988 35.84 20.70 -44.04
N LYS A 989 35.49 20.92 -45.31
CA LYS A 989 35.64 19.91 -46.39
C LYS A 989 37.07 19.38 -46.51
N GLU A 990 38.07 20.24 -46.43
CA GLU A 990 39.48 19.85 -46.53
C GLU A 990 39.92 18.95 -45.36
N PHE A 991 39.49 19.29 -44.14
CA PHE A 991 39.79 18.50 -42.94
C PHE A 991 39.12 17.12 -43.00
N ALA A 992 37.85 17.08 -43.41
CA ALA A 992 37.13 15.82 -43.63
C ALA A 992 37.80 14.94 -44.69
N GLN A 993 38.24 15.52 -45.81
CA GLN A 993 38.97 14.80 -46.87
C GLN A 993 40.29 14.22 -46.38
N LYS A 994 41.11 15.00 -45.65
CA LYS A 994 42.35 14.49 -45.03
C LYS A 994 42.08 13.32 -44.09
N GLY A 995 41.03 13.40 -43.27
CA GLY A 995 40.63 12.32 -42.36
C GLY A 995 40.18 11.06 -43.11
N GLN A 996 39.38 11.19 -44.15
CA GLN A 996 38.96 10.05 -44.98
C GLN A 996 40.13 9.40 -45.70
N GLN A 997 41.06 10.19 -46.24
CA GLN A 997 42.29 9.70 -46.85
C GLN A 997 43.13 8.91 -45.83
N ALA A 998 43.28 9.43 -44.61
CA ALA A 998 44.01 8.78 -43.54
C ALA A 998 43.41 7.42 -43.14
N ILE A 999 42.08 7.27 -43.14
CA ILE A 999 41.42 5.98 -42.88
C ILE A 999 41.81 4.93 -43.93
N VAL A 1000 41.81 5.31 -45.21
CA VAL A 1000 42.21 4.43 -46.32
C VAL A 1000 43.68 4.04 -46.18
N GLN A 1001 44.56 5.03 -45.95
CA GLN A 1001 45.99 4.81 -45.78
C GLN A 1001 46.30 3.89 -44.58
N ALA A 1002 45.59 4.05 -43.46
CA ALA A 1002 45.77 3.19 -42.30
C ALA A 1002 45.42 1.72 -42.59
N GLN A 1003 44.33 1.47 -43.34
CA GLN A 1003 43.96 0.10 -43.75
C GLN A 1003 44.97 -0.51 -44.72
N GLU A 1004 45.48 0.27 -45.67
CA GLU A 1004 46.50 -0.19 -46.61
C GLU A 1004 47.82 -0.51 -45.89
N LEU A 1005 48.23 0.32 -44.92
CA LEU A 1005 49.39 0.05 -44.07
C LEU A 1005 49.24 -1.24 -43.28
N LEU A 1006 48.08 -1.48 -42.66
CA LEU A 1006 47.82 -2.75 -41.95
C LEU A 1006 47.98 -3.96 -42.87
N ASN A 1007 47.56 -3.85 -44.13
CA ASN A 1007 47.70 -4.92 -45.12
C ASN A 1007 49.16 -5.14 -45.58
N LEU A 1008 49.98 -4.09 -45.58
CA LEU A 1008 51.40 -4.15 -45.95
C LEU A 1008 52.26 -4.73 -44.82
N LEU A 1009 52.00 -4.34 -43.57
CA LEU A 1009 52.85 -4.69 -42.43
C LEU A 1009 52.79 -6.19 -42.08
N LYS A 1010 51.61 -6.83 -42.09
CA LYS A 1010 51.42 -8.28 -41.83
C LYS A 1010 52.23 -8.84 -40.64
N GLY A 1011 52.28 -8.11 -39.53
CA GLY A 1011 52.97 -8.49 -38.30
C GLY A 1011 54.44 -8.08 -38.21
N SER A 1012 55.00 -7.43 -39.24
CA SER A 1012 56.38 -6.93 -39.23
C SER A 1012 56.59 -5.81 -38.20
N ASN A 1013 55.55 -5.02 -37.88
CA ASN A 1013 55.61 -3.96 -36.87
C ASN A 1013 54.34 -3.89 -36.02
N LYS A 1014 54.28 -4.74 -34.98
CA LYS A 1014 53.15 -4.80 -34.04
C LYS A 1014 52.86 -3.48 -33.32
N GLY A 1015 53.88 -2.64 -33.11
CA GLY A 1015 53.73 -1.36 -32.42
C GLY A 1015 52.91 -0.37 -33.26
N LEU A 1016 53.25 -0.24 -34.54
CA LEU A 1016 52.51 0.62 -35.48
C LEU A 1016 51.12 0.06 -35.76
N GLU A 1017 51.00 -1.24 -36.00
CA GLU A 1017 49.69 -1.89 -36.23
C GLU A 1017 48.71 -1.61 -35.10
N ARG A 1018 49.17 -1.68 -33.85
CA ARG A 1018 48.33 -1.42 -32.68
C ARG A 1018 47.76 0.00 -32.66
N GLU A 1019 48.57 1.00 -33.02
CA GLU A 1019 48.15 2.40 -33.09
C GLU A 1019 47.27 2.68 -34.31
N LEU A 1020 47.51 2.02 -35.44
CA LEU A 1020 46.65 2.12 -36.62
C LEU A 1020 45.25 1.56 -36.33
N VAL A 1021 45.15 0.39 -35.70
CA VAL A 1021 43.84 -0.16 -35.28
C VAL A 1021 43.17 0.75 -34.26
N GLN A 1022 43.92 1.29 -33.29
CA GLN A 1022 43.38 2.25 -32.32
C GLN A 1022 42.86 3.53 -32.98
N PHE A 1023 43.57 4.07 -33.97
CA PHE A 1023 43.11 5.20 -34.79
C PHE A 1023 41.81 4.84 -35.53
N LEU A 1024 41.76 3.69 -36.20
CA LEU A 1024 40.56 3.21 -36.89
C LEU A 1024 39.38 3.00 -35.94
N SER A 1025 39.60 2.53 -34.71
CA SER A 1025 38.55 2.39 -33.69
C SER A 1025 37.90 3.73 -33.34
N TYR A 1026 38.65 4.84 -33.28
CA TYR A 1026 38.07 6.17 -33.04
C TYR A 1026 37.16 6.66 -34.17
N ASN A 1027 37.23 6.03 -35.35
CA ASN A 1027 36.43 6.40 -36.51
C ASN A 1027 35.10 5.62 -36.61
N HIS A 1028 34.82 4.73 -35.65
CA HIS A 1028 33.55 4.01 -35.47
C HIS A 1028 32.92 3.53 -36.80
N LYS A 1029 31.86 4.19 -37.30
CA LYS A 1029 31.10 3.80 -38.51
C LYS A 1029 31.93 3.84 -39.80
N LEU A 1030 33.05 4.57 -39.81
CA LEU A 1030 33.99 4.66 -40.93
C LEU A 1030 35.12 3.62 -40.85
N MET A 1031 35.10 2.73 -39.85
CA MET A 1031 36.07 1.67 -39.71
C MET A 1031 36.00 0.70 -40.92
N PRO A 1032 37.12 0.42 -41.61
CA PRO A 1032 37.12 -0.41 -42.81
C PRO A 1032 36.78 -1.89 -42.52
N SER A 1033 36.11 -2.56 -43.47
CA SER A 1033 35.56 -3.92 -43.29
C SER A 1033 36.59 -4.96 -42.85
N ASN A 1034 37.79 -4.98 -43.45
CA ASN A 1034 38.83 -5.95 -43.07
C ASN A 1034 39.27 -5.80 -41.61
N THR A 1035 39.31 -4.57 -41.08
CA THR A 1035 39.62 -4.34 -39.67
C THR A 1035 38.41 -4.65 -38.77
N VAL A 1036 37.18 -4.41 -39.25
CA VAL A 1036 35.95 -4.81 -38.56
C VAL A 1036 35.87 -6.33 -38.37
N ASP A 1037 36.15 -7.11 -39.42
CA ASP A 1037 36.11 -8.57 -39.37
C ASP A 1037 37.09 -9.11 -38.32
N ASN A 1038 38.32 -8.60 -38.31
CA ASN A 1038 39.32 -8.92 -37.28
C ASN A 1038 38.83 -8.52 -35.88
N LEU A 1039 38.23 -7.33 -35.71
CA LEU A 1039 37.73 -6.87 -34.42
C LEU A 1039 36.62 -7.79 -33.88
N LEU A 1040 35.69 -8.24 -34.75
CA LEU A 1040 34.61 -9.16 -34.39
C LEU A 1040 35.14 -10.55 -34.00
N GLU A 1041 36.18 -11.03 -34.67
CA GLU A 1041 36.85 -12.29 -34.28
C GLU A 1041 37.52 -12.13 -32.91
N MET A 1042 38.25 -11.04 -32.70
CA MET A 1042 38.93 -10.76 -31.44
C MET A 1042 37.98 -10.60 -30.25
N ALA A 1043 36.75 -10.13 -30.47
CA ALA A 1043 35.72 -10.02 -29.43
C ALA A 1043 35.34 -11.40 -28.83
N THR A 1044 35.55 -12.48 -29.58
CA THR A 1044 35.27 -13.86 -29.14
C THR A 1044 36.43 -14.49 -28.36
N ASP A 1045 37.64 -13.92 -28.41
CA ASP A 1045 38.81 -14.38 -27.68
C ASP A 1045 38.98 -13.61 -26.35
N LYS A 1046 38.89 -14.34 -25.22
CA LYS A 1046 38.96 -13.73 -23.88
C LYS A 1046 40.28 -13.02 -23.57
N TYR A 1047 41.40 -13.42 -24.17
CA TYR A 1047 42.70 -12.80 -23.92
C TYR A 1047 42.82 -11.49 -24.70
N LEU A 1048 42.47 -11.52 -25.98
CA LEU A 1048 42.49 -10.35 -26.86
C LEU A 1048 41.48 -9.29 -26.41
N LEU A 1049 40.27 -9.70 -26.03
CA LEU A 1049 39.23 -8.80 -25.49
C LEU A 1049 39.74 -8.04 -24.25
N ARG A 1050 40.50 -8.71 -23.37
CA ARG A 1050 41.10 -8.09 -22.17
C ARG A 1050 42.27 -7.18 -22.52
N GLN A 1051 43.18 -7.64 -23.36
CA GLN A 1051 44.42 -6.93 -23.68
C GLN A 1051 44.18 -5.66 -24.52
N GLU A 1052 43.21 -5.71 -25.44
CA GLU A 1052 42.91 -4.66 -26.41
C GLU A 1052 41.53 -4.01 -26.17
N SER A 1053 41.07 -4.00 -24.91
CA SER A 1053 39.76 -3.46 -24.50
C SER A 1053 39.42 -2.06 -25.05
N ASN A 1054 40.43 -1.22 -25.27
CA ASN A 1054 40.26 0.13 -25.80
C ASN A 1054 39.73 0.16 -27.23
N TRP A 1055 40.07 -0.81 -28.08
CA TRP A 1055 39.55 -0.87 -29.45
C TRP A 1055 38.03 -1.01 -29.43
N PHE A 1056 37.54 -1.93 -28.59
CA PHE A 1056 36.11 -2.18 -28.40
C PHE A 1056 35.39 -0.99 -27.76
N LYS A 1057 36.00 -0.33 -26.75
CA LYS A 1057 35.46 0.87 -26.09
C LYS A 1057 35.11 1.98 -27.09
N TYR A 1058 35.91 2.14 -28.15
CA TYR A 1058 35.79 3.27 -29.07
C TYR A 1058 35.16 2.91 -30.43
N ALA A 1059 35.20 1.65 -30.86
CA ALA A 1059 34.62 1.21 -32.14
C ALA A 1059 33.09 1.16 -32.17
N LEU A 1060 32.43 0.93 -31.02
CA LEU A 1060 30.96 0.75 -30.95
C LEU A 1060 30.15 1.94 -31.48
N GLY A 1061 30.68 3.17 -31.32
CA GLY A 1061 30.03 4.38 -31.83
C GLY A 1061 28.58 4.55 -31.38
N ASP A 1062 27.69 4.86 -32.34
CA ASP A 1062 26.25 5.02 -32.18
C ASP A 1062 25.47 3.70 -32.41
N VAL A 1063 26.18 2.60 -32.69
CA VAL A 1063 25.61 1.29 -33.01
C VAL A 1063 24.68 1.32 -34.23
N SER A 1064 24.92 2.24 -35.17
CA SER A 1064 24.13 2.37 -36.39
C SER A 1064 24.44 1.29 -37.44
N GLN A 1065 25.63 0.69 -37.40
CA GLN A 1065 26.05 -0.31 -38.40
C GLN A 1065 25.71 -1.74 -37.95
N PRO A 1066 25.39 -2.67 -38.89
CA PRO A 1066 25.11 -4.07 -38.55
C PRO A 1066 26.25 -4.76 -37.78
N TRP A 1067 27.50 -4.46 -38.13
CA TRP A 1067 28.66 -5.02 -37.42
C TRP A 1067 28.82 -4.44 -36.01
N GLN A 1068 28.42 -3.18 -35.77
CA GLN A 1068 28.43 -2.60 -34.42
C GLN A 1068 27.36 -3.23 -33.55
N GLN A 1069 26.18 -3.54 -34.12
CA GLN A 1069 25.13 -4.30 -33.43
C GLN A 1069 25.62 -5.70 -33.07
N GLN A 1070 26.29 -6.39 -34.00
CA GLN A 1070 26.91 -7.69 -33.73
C GLN A 1070 27.98 -7.59 -32.63
N LEU A 1071 28.84 -6.57 -32.68
CA LEU A 1071 29.88 -6.37 -31.67
C LEU A 1071 29.27 -6.08 -30.30
N LEU A 1072 28.24 -5.24 -30.23
CA LEU A 1072 27.51 -4.96 -28.99
C LEU A 1072 26.93 -6.26 -28.39
N LEU A 1073 26.32 -7.11 -29.21
CA LEU A 1073 25.79 -8.40 -28.79
C LEU A 1073 26.89 -9.31 -28.22
N GLN A 1074 28.05 -9.41 -28.88
CA GLN A 1074 29.19 -10.20 -28.39
C GLN A 1074 29.75 -9.69 -27.04
N ILE A 1075 29.62 -8.39 -26.75
CA ILE A 1075 30.05 -7.79 -25.48
C ILE A 1075 29.00 -7.95 -24.38
N LEU A 1076 27.71 -7.86 -24.73
CA LEU A 1076 26.60 -8.13 -23.83
C LEU A 1076 26.58 -9.60 -23.39
N GLU A 1077 26.84 -10.50 -24.34
CA GLU A 1077 26.81 -11.96 -24.20
C GLU A 1077 28.15 -12.60 -24.61
N PRO A 1078 29.23 -12.36 -23.83
CA PRO A 1078 30.54 -12.90 -24.19
C PRO A 1078 30.60 -14.42 -23.99
N ILE A 1079 31.43 -15.08 -24.81
CA ILE A 1079 31.67 -16.54 -24.72
C ILE A 1079 32.20 -16.93 -23.32
N ASP A 1080 33.05 -16.07 -22.72
CA ASP A 1080 33.55 -16.21 -21.36
C ASP A 1080 33.06 -15.04 -20.49
N ASP A 1081 32.11 -15.30 -19.59
CA ASP A 1081 31.60 -14.31 -18.64
C ASP A 1081 32.14 -14.52 -17.21
N SER A 1082 33.44 -14.75 -17.07
CA SER A 1082 34.09 -14.97 -15.78
C SER A 1082 35.17 -13.93 -15.45
N GLY A 1083 35.33 -13.65 -14.15
CA GLY A 1083 36.44 -12.88 -13.58
C GLY A 1083 36.77 -11.60 -14.36
N GLY A 1084 37.96 -11.54 -14.95
CA GLY A 1084 38.47 -10.40 -15.72
C GLY A 1084 37.75 -10.12 -17.04
N THR A 1085 37.14 -11.12 -17.68
CA THR A 1085 36.39 -10.89 -18.94
C THR A 1085 35.08 -10.17 -18.67
N ARG A 1086 34.36 -10.62 -17.62
CA ARG A 1086 33.20 -9.89 -17.09
C ARG A 1086 33.59 -8.48 -16.66
N ALA A 1087 34.77 -8.35 -16.04
CA ALA A 1087 35.30 -7.07 -15.62
C ALA A 1087 35.36 -6.07 -16.79
N VAL A 1088 36.03 -6.47 -17.87
CA VAL A 1088 36.33 -5.65 -19.04
C VAL A 1088 35.10 -5.37 -19.90
N THR A 1089 34.23 -6.35 -20.11
CA THR A 1089 33.01 -6.15 -20.91
C THR A 1089 32.05 -5.13 -20.29
N LEU A 1090 31.89 -5.14 -18.96
CA LEU A 1090 31.13 -4.10 -18.26
C LEU A 1090 31.78 -2.71 -18.37
N GLU A 1091 33.12 -2.62 -18.40
CA GLU A 1091 33.81 -1.35 -18.66
C GLU A 1091 33.60 -0.86 -20.10
N ILE A 1092 33.65 -1.77 -21.08
CA ILE A 1092 33.41 -1.44 -22.49
C ILE A 1092 31.99 -0.86 -22.64
N LEU A 1093 30.99 -1.52 -22.05
CA LEU A 1093 29.61 -1.05 -22.04
C LEU A 1093 29.49 0.31 -21.35
N SER A 1094 30.11 0.49 -20.18
CA SER A 1094 30.09 1.78 -19.46
C SER A 1094 30.55 2.93 -20.34
N VAL A 1095 31.71 2.77 -20.99
CA VAL A 1095 32.26 3.79 -21.88
C VAL A 1095 31.36 4.01 -23.09
N ALA A 1096 30.85 2.94 -23.71
CA ALA A 1096 29.98 3.05 -24.89
C ALA A 1096 28.67 3.80 -24.57
N MET A 1097 28.00 3.48 -23.45
CA MET A 1097 26.72 4.10 -23.07
C MET A 1097 26.84 5.59 -22.70
N TRP A 1098 28.03 6.01 -22.25
CA TRP A 1098 28.33 7.42 -22.01
C TRP A 1098 28.96 8.14 -23.20
N ARG A 1099 29.41 7.41 -24.23
CA ARG A 1099 29.92 8.03 -25.45
C ARG A 1099 28.80 8.52 -26.34
N ASP A 1100 27.71 7.78 -26.50
CA ASP A 1100 26.60 8.22 -27.34
C ASP A 1100 25.26 7.94 -26.66
N LYS A 1101 24.38 8.94 -26.68
CA LYS A 1101 23.10 8.89 -25.98
C LYS A 1101 22.17 7.78 -26.48
N ALA A 1102 22.30 7.38 -27.75
CA ALA A 1102 21.40 6.45 -28.41
C ALA A 1102 21.71 4.98 -28.09
N VAL A 1103 22.96 4.66 -27.72
CA VAL A 1103 23.44 3.28 -27.55
C VAL A 1103 22.57 2.50 -26.57
N ILE A 1104 22.24 3.12 -25.44
CA ILE A 1104 21.47 2.43 -24.39
C ILE A 1104 20.02 2.13 -24.82
N HIS A 1105 19.49 2.92 -25.75
CA HIS A 1105 18.13 2.78 -26.28
C HIS A 1105 18.02 1.77 -27.40
N GLN A 1106 19.14 1.18 -27.84
CA GLN A 1106 19.16 0.07 -28.80
C GLN A 1106 18.94 -1.30 -28.13
N LEU A 1107 19.01 -1.37 -26.80
CA LEU A 1107 18.89 -2.63 -26.07
C LEU A 1107 17.43 -3.01 -25.87
N THR A 1108 17.15 -4.32 -25.90
CA THR A 1108 15.83 -4.86 -25.56
C THR A 1108 15.63 -4.90 -24.04
N ALA A 1109 14.37 -5.02 -23.59
CA ALA A 1109 14.05 -5.14 -22.16
C ALA A 1109 14.74 -6.36 -21.50
N ASP A 1110 14.82 -7.49 -22.20
CA ASP A 1110 15.50 -8.70 -21.73
C ASP A 1110 17.02 -8.48 -21.57
N GLN A 1111 17.64 -7.81 -22.55
CA GLN A 1111 19.07 -7.49 -22.48
C GLN A 1111 19.39 -6.53 -21.33
N LEU A 1112 18.55 -5.51 -21.10
CA LEU A 1112 18.70 -4.58 -19.98
C LEU A 1112 18.56 -5.29 -18.64
N ASN A 1113 17.58 -6.18 -18.49
CA ASN A 1113 17.36 -6.97 -17.29
C ASN A 1113 18.56 -7.90 -17.01
N ALA A 1114 19.06 -8.59 -18.04
CA ALA A 1114 20.24 -9.46 -17.94
C ALA A 1114 21.51 -8.66 -17.57
N LEU A 1115 21.74 -7.53 -18.23
CA LEU A 1115 22.87 -6.65 -17.96
C LEU A 1115 22.85 -6.11 -16.53
N ALA A 1116 21.69 -5.65 -16.05
CA ALA A 1116 21.57 -5.11 -14.70
C ALA A 1116 21.78 -6.17 -13.62
N LYS A 1117 21.27 -7.39 -13.79
CA LYS A 1117 21.56 -8.52 -12.89
C LYS A 1117 23.04 -8.88 -12.90
N ARG A 1118 23.64 -8.97 -14.09
CA ARG A 1118 25.07 -9.27 -14.30
C ARG A 1118 25.96 -8.22 -13.62
N LEU A 1119 25.62 -6.94 -13.75
CA LEU A 1119 26.32 -5.83 -13.09
C LEU A 1119 26.16 -5.91 -11.56
N ASN A 1120 24.94 -6.11 -11.08
CA ASN A 1120 24.63 -6.21 -9.65
C ASN A 1120 25.42 -7.33 -8.97
N GLU A 1121 25.42 -8.53 -9.55
CA GLU A 1121 26.16 -9.68 -9.04
C GLU A 1121 27.67 -9.39 -8.96
N TYR A 1122 28.23 -8.75 -9.99
CA TYR A 1122 29.66 -8.44 -10.03
C TYR A 1122 30.05 -7.39 -8.99
N LEU A 1123 29.30 -6.29 -8.88
CA LEU A 1123 29.54 -5.24 -7.88
C LEU A 1123 29.52 -5.79 -6.45
N LEU A 1124 28.56 -6.65 -6.13
CA LEU A 1124 28.47 -7.30 -4.80
C LEU A 1124 29.63 -8.25 -4.51
N ASP A 1125 30.21 -8.86 -5.53
CA ASP A 1125 31.40 -9.70 -5.36
C ASP A 1125 32.67 -8.86 -5.22
N GLU A 1126 32.84 -7.83 -6.05
CA GLU A 1126 34.01 -6.95 -6.10
C GLU A 1126 34.26 -6.26 -4.75
N ILE A 1127 33.21 -5.74 -4.09
CA ILE A 1127 33.34 -5.07 -2.79
C ILE A 1127 33.85 -5.98 -1.66
N LYS A 1128 33.84 -7.32 -1.82
CA LYS A 1128 34.36 -8.25 -0.80
C LYS A 1128 35.88 -8.28 -0.77
N TRP A 1129 36.53 -8.01 -1.91
CA TRP A 1129 37.98 -8.17 -2.06
C TRP A 1129 38.71 -6.90 -2.51
N LEU A 1130 38.01 -5.85 -2.95
CA LEU A 1130 38.58 -4.52 -3.20
C LEU A 1130 39.10 -3.90 -1.90
N LYS A 1131 40.35 -3.41 -1.90
CA LYS A 1131 41.02 -2.84 -0.72
C LYS A 1131 41.35 -1.37 -0.91
N LYS A 1132 41.39 -0.61 0.18
CA LYS A 1132 41.74 0.82 0.16
C LYS A 1132 43.12 1.07 -0.45
N GLU A 1133 44.07 0.14 -0.30
CA GLU A 1133 45.44 0.25 -0.81
C GLU A 1133 45.60 -0.24 -2.26
N ASP A 1134 44.52 -0.69 -2.91
CA ASP A 1134 44.58 -1.14 -4.29
C ASP A 1134 44.99 0.00 -5.25
N LYS A 1135 45.66 -0.39 -6.35
CA LYS A 1135 46.16 0.54 -7.36
C LYS A 1135 45.02 1.30 -8.05
N PHE A 1136 45.31 2.55 -8.47
CA PHE A 1136 44.35 3.46 -9.10
C PHE A 1136 43.53 2.84 -10.25
N PHE A 1137 44.12 1.95 -11.07
CA PHE A 1137 43.40 1.33 -12.19
C PHE A 1137 42.26 0.41 -11.75
N LYS A 1138 42.35 -0.24 -10.57
CA LYS A 1138 41.24 -1.03 -10.02
C LYS A 1138 40.09 -0.13 -9.59
N TRP A 1139 40.41 1.01 -8.97
CA TRP A 1139 39.41 2.00 -8.59
C TRP A 1139 38.74 2.64 -9.80
N ASN A 1140 39.48 2.95 -10.86
CA ASN A 1140 38.90 3.45 -12.11
C ASN A 1140 37.98 2.40 -12.77
N SER A 1141 38.37 1.12 -12.77
CA SER A 1141 37.52 0.02 -13.22
C SER A 1141 36.22 -0.09 -12.40
N PHE A 1142 36.32 0.02 -11.07
CA PHE A 1142 35.17 0.02 -10.17
C PHE A 1142 34.23 1.20 -10.43
N ILE A 1143 34.78 2.41 -10.62
CA ILE A 1143 34.00 3.63 -10.93
C ILE A 1143 33.24 3.47 -12.25
N LEU A 1144 33.86 2.93 -13.30
CA LEU A 1144 33.19 2.69 -14.59
C LEU A 1144 31.95 1.79 -14.42
N ARG A 1145 31.96 0.81 -13.52
CA ARG A 1145 30.78 -0.03 -13.26
C ARG A 1145 29.65 0.73 -12.58
N LEU A 1146 29.98 1.65 -11.67
CA LEU A 1146 29.00 2.55 -11.06
C LEU A 1146 28.44 3.54 -12.08
N GLU A 1147 29.27 4.02 -13.01
CA GLU A 1147 28.83 4.85 -14.13
C GLU A 1147 27.93 4.08 -15.11
N LEU A 1148 28.16 2.78 -15.32
CA LEU A 1148 27.25 1.93 -16.08
C LEU A 1148 25.88 1.81 -15.38
N LEU A 1149 25.87 1.68 -14.05
CA LEU A 1149 24.63 1.69 -13.27
C LEU A 1149 23.89 3.02 -13.47
N LEU A 1150 24.61 4.15 -13.41
CA LEU A 1150 24.04 5.47 -13.67
C LEU A 1150 23.49 5.57 -15.10
N ALA A 1151 24.19 5.01 -16.09
CA ALA A 1151 23.71 4.97 -17.48
C ALA A 1151 22.40 4.19 -17.60
N LEU A 1152 22.26 3.02 -16.97
CA LEU A 1152 21.04 2.20 -17.00
C LEU A 1152 19.79 2.98 -16.57
N LEU A 1153 19.91 3.91 -15.63
CA LEU A 1153 18.80 4.73 -15.16
C LEU A 1153 18.27 5.70 -16.22
N ARG A 1154 19.05 5.98 -17.28
CA ARG A 1154 18.61 6.78 -18.43
C ARG A 1154 17.55 6.09 -19.27
N THR A 1155 17.43 4.77 -19.19
CA THR A 1155 16.38 4.02 -19.93
C THR A 1155 14.95 4.41 -19.54
N ARG A 1156 14.76 5.11 -18.41
CA ARG A 1156 13.51 5.77 -18.02
C ARG A 1156 13.00 6.75 -19.08
N GLU A 1157 13.87 7.33 -19.92
CA GLU A 1157 13.48 8.22 -21.02
C GLU A 1157 12.91 7.48 -22.25
N SER A 1158 12.92 6.14 -22.24
CA SER A 1158 12.45 5.34 -23.37
C SER A 1158 10.95 5.52 -23.63
N THR A 1159 10.57 5.63 -24.91
CA THR A 1159 9.17 5.66 -25.33
C THR A 1159 8.48 4.29 -25.22
N ASN A 1160 9.24 3.20 -25.00
CA ASN A 1160 8.67 1.86 -24.77
C ASN A 1160 8.33 1.68 -23.27
N PRO A 1161 7.04 1.48 -22.90
CA PRO A 1161 6.62 1.28 -21.51
C PRO A 1161 7.29 0.10 -20.81
N GLU A 1162 7.61 -0.98 -21.54
CA GLU A 1162 8.32 -2.13 -20.97
C GLU A 1162 9.74 -1.79 -20.54
N ILE A 1163 10.42 -0.88 -21.26
CA ILE A 1163 11.79 -0.46 -20.95
C ILE A 1163 11.80 0.62 -19.87
N SER A 1164 10.94 1.65 -20.02
CA SER A 1164 10.90 2.77 -19.06
C SER A 1164 10.51 2.33 -17.65
N SER A 1165 9.63 1.32 -17.52
CA SER A 1165 9.21 0.79 -16.22
C SER A 1165 10.20 -0.20 -15.56
N LEU A 1166 11.24 -0.68 -16.27
CA LEU A 1166 12.23 -1.62 -15.70
C LEU A 1166 12.91 -1.05 -14.46
N PHE A 1167 13.17 0.25 -14.48
CA PHE A 1167 13.86 0.98 -13.43
C PHE A 1167 12.95 1.99 -12.71
N ASP A 1168 11.63 1.77 -12.71
CA ASP A 1168 10.72 2.54 -11.84
C ASP A 1168 11.12 2.39 -10.37
N LEU A 1169 10.77 3.38 -9.54
CA LEU A 1169 11.16 3.41 -8.12
C LEU A 1169 10.72 2.15 -7.35
N ASP A 1170 9.59 1.56 -7.73
CA ASP A 1170 9.03 0.39 -7.06
C ASP A 1170 9.40 -0.95 -7.71
N SER A 1171 10.14 -0.92 -8.82
CA SER A 1171 10.57 -2.14 -9.51
C SER A 1171 11.50 -2.98 -8.61
N SER A 1172 11.41 -4.31 -8.77
CA SER A 1172 12.27 -5.24 -8.02
C SER A 1172 13.75 -5.01 -8.31
N LEU A 1173 14.06 -4.55 -9.52
CA LEU A 1173 15.39 -4.37 -10.04
C LEU A 1173 16.01 -3.07 -9.51
N THR A 1174 15.23 -1.97 -9.43
CA THR A 1174 15.62 -0.73 -8.74
C THR A 1174 15.92 -0.99 -7.26
N LYS A 1175 15.03 -1.71 -6.56
CA LYS A 1175 15.22 -2.08 -5.14
C LYS A 1175 16.48 -2.90 -4.93
N GLN A 1176 16.78 -3.83 -5.85
CA GLN A 1176 18.01 -4.62 -5.81
C GLN A 1176 19.27 -3.76 -6.01
N LEU A 1177 19.27 -2.86 -7.01
CA LEU A 1177 20.39 -1.95 -7.26
C LEU A 1177 20.59 -0.94 -6.13
N LEU A 1178 19.52 -0.40 -5.56
CA LEU A 1178 19.58 0.50 -4.39
C LEU A 1178 20.28 -0.20 -3.23
N SER A 1179 19.86 -1.42 -2.89
CA SER A 1179 20.51 -2.24 -1.85
C SER A 1179 22.00 -2.46 -2.12
N THR A 1180 22.38 -2.65 -3.39
CA THR A 1180 23.78 -2.81 -3.79
C THR A 1180 24.57 -1.52 -3.60
N VAL A 1181 24.02 -0.36 -3.98
CA VAL A 1181 24.65 0.96 -3.77
C VAL A 1181 24.81 1.27 -2.28
N GLU A 1182 23.82 0.95 -1.45
CA GLU A 1182 23.92 1.08 0.01
C GLU A 1182 25.06 0.21 0.57
N LYS A 1183 25.16 -1.06 0.16
CA LYS A 1183 26.24 -1.98 0.57
C LYS A 1183 27.62 -1.51 0.13
N ILE A 1184 27.73 -0.95 -1.07
CA ILE A 1184 28.95 -0.33 -1.57
C ILE A 1184 29.32 0.86 -0.69
N THR A 1185 28.37 1.71 -0.34
CA THR A 1185 28.58 2.88 0.53
C THR A 1185 29.05 2.44 1.91
N ASP A 1186 28.40 1.43 2.50
CA ASP A 1186 28.74 0.92 3.83
C ASP A 1186 30.14 0.28 3.89
N LYS A 1187 30.55 -0.45 2.84
CA LYS A 1187 31.84 -1.18 2.83
C LYS A 1187 33.02 -0.40 2.23
N GLN A 1188 32.76 0.40 1.20
CA GLN A 1188 33.79 1.01 0.36
C GLN A 1188 33.63 2.53 0.21
N GLY A 1189 32.59 3.15 0.77
CA GLY A 1189 32.35 4.60 0.64
C GLY A 1189 33.54 5.45 1.11
N GLU A 1190 34.13 5.11 2.26
CA GLU A 1190 35.31 5.83 2.78
C GLU A 1190 36.55 5.64 1.90
N ALA A 1191 36.79 4.41 1.45
CA ALA A 1191 37.93 4.08 0.60
C ALA A 1191 37.82 4.77 -0.76
N LEU A 1192 36.63 4.78 -1.36
CA LEU A 1192 36.35 5.46 -2.62
C LEU A 1192 36.53 6.98 -2.49
N ALA A 1193 36.02 7.59 -1.41
CA ALA A 1193 36.20 9.02 -1.15
C ALA A 1193 37.67 9.40 -1.02
N TYR A 1194 38.47 8.59 -0.33
CA TYR A 1194 39.92 8.77 -0.23
C TYR A 1194 40.62 8.62 -1.60
N GLN A 1195 40.21 7.63 -2.39
CA GLN A 1195 40.82 7.35 -3.69
C GLN A 1195 40.51 8.44 -4.72
N LEU A 1196 39.31 9.01 -4.73
CA LEU A 1196 38.93 10.12 -5.60
C LEU A 1196 39.73 11.42 -5.33
N GLN A 1197 40.39 11.55 -4.19
CA GLN A 1197 41.33 12.65 -3.91
C GLN A 1197 42.72 12.44 -4.53
N GLN A 1198 43.00 11.23 -5.03
CA GLN A 1198 44.29 10.91 -5.65
C GLN A 1198 44.30 11.34 -7.13
N PRO A 1199 45.43 11.88 -7.64
CA PRO A 1199 45.48 12.50 -8.97
C PRO A 1199 45.25 11.55 -10.15
N ARG A 1200 45.32 10.22 -9.94
CA ARG A 1200 45.17 9.20 -11.00
C ARG A 1200 43.83 8.46 -10.96
N VAL A 1201 42.99 8.74 -9.98
CA VAL A 1201 41.66 8.13 -9.87
C VAL A 1201 40.64 9.15 -10.36
N VAL A 1202 39.95 8.83 -11.46
CA VAL A 1202 39.13 9.80 -12.18
C VAL A 1202 37.80 9.16 -12.54
N ALA A 1203 36.71 9.80 -12.12
CA ALA A 1203 35.38 9.55 -12.68
C ALA A 1203 35.25 10.24 -14.04
N ARG A 1204 34.77 9.49 -15.04
CA ARG A 1204 34.46 10.01 -16.38
C ARG A 1204 33.23 10.90 -16.29
N VAL A 1205 32.20 10.50 -15.56
CA VAL A 1205 30.98 11.31 -15.40
C VAL A 1205 31.17 12.30 -14.25
N LYS A 1206 31.27 13.59 -14.56
CA LYS A 1206 31.41 14.65 -13.55
C LYS A 1206 30.04 15.18 -13.13
N LEU A 1207 29.73 15.00 -11.85
CA LEU A 1207 28.46 15.37 -11.26
C LEU A 1207 28.62 16.67 -10.46
N ALA A 1208 27.71 17.61 -10.65
CA ALA A 1208 27.51 18.69 -9.68
C ALA A 1208 26.31 18.31 -8.81
N VAL A 1209 26.57 18.10 -7.52
CA VAL A 1209 25.55 17.65 -6.57
C VAL A 1209 25.52 18.59 -5.36
N ASN A 1210 24.33 19.08 -5.02
CA ASN A 1210 24.13 19.88 -3.82
C ASN A 1210 23.98 18.97 -2.59
N LYS A 1211 25.11 18.47 -2.08
CA LYS A 1211 25.14 17.57 -0.92
C LYS A 1211 25.00 18.35 0.39
N PRO A 1212 24.16 17.93 1.34
CA PRO A 1212 24.17 18.46 2.70
C PRO A 1212 25.53 18.25 3.38
N ASP A 1213 25.93 19.13 4.30
CA ASP A 1213 27.24 19.09 4.98
C ASP A 1213 27.53 17.74 5.67
N GLY A 1214 26.48 17.06 6.16
CA GLY A 1214 26.60 15.72 6.74
C GLY A 1214 27.14 14.66 5.79
N TYR A 1215 27.03 14.84 4.46
CA TYR A 1215 27.42 13.89 3.42
C TYR A 1215 28.78 14.23 2.76
N HIS A 1216 29.58 15.12 3.35
CA HIS A 1216 30.83 15.60 2.76
C HIS A 1216 31.86 14.50 2.39
N ARG A 1217 31.81 13.32 3.02
CA ARG A 1217 32.68 12.18 2.68
C ARG A 1217 32.00 11.10 1.84
N THR A 1218 30.70 11.21 1.56
CA THR A 1218 30.03 10.32 0.61
C THR A 1218 30.41 10.76 -0.82
N PRO A 1219 31.01 9.88 -1.64
CA PRO A 1219 31.34 10.19 -3.03
C PRO A 1219 30.11 10.66 -3.83
N ASP A 1220 30.27 11.66 -4.70
CA ASP A 1220 29.17 12.26 -5.46
C ASP A 1220 28.39 11.23 -6.28
N LEU A 1221 29.10 10.29 -6.90
CA LEU A 1221 28.50 9.20 -7.68
C LEU A 1221 27.61 8.27 -6.83
N LEU A 1222 28.06 7.90 -5.63
CA LEU A 1222 27.27 7.04 -4.74
C LEU A 1222 26.04 7.78 -4.20
N TYR A 1223 26.21 9.06 -3.86
CA TYR A 1223 25.11 9.90 -3.39
C TYR A 1223 24.07 10.13 -4.51
N ALA A 1224 24.52 10.42 -5.73
CA ALA A 1224 23.64 10.57 -6.90
C ALA A 1224 22.87 9.28 -7.21
N LEU A 1225 23.56 8.14 -7.28
CA LEU A 1225 22.93 6.84 -7.51
C LEU A 1225 21.85 6.54 -6.46
N LYS A 1226 22.11 6.82 -5.18
CA LYS A 1226 21.13 6.67 -4.11
C LYS A 1226 19.88 7.51 -4.39
N LEU A 1227 20.03 8.81 -4.69
CA LEU A 1227 18.89 9.70 -4.97
C LEU A 1227 18.07 9.22 -6.18
N TYR A 1228 18.71 8.88 -7.30
CA TYR A 1228 18.00 8.38 -8.49
C TYR A 1228 17.26 7.05 -8.27
N LEU A 1229 17.79 6.17 -7.42
CA LEU A 1229 17.21 4.85 -7.13
C LEU A 1229 16.13 4.89 -6.04
N SER A 1230 16.25 5.77 -5.05
CA SER A 1230 15.29 5.91 -3.94
C SER A 1230 14.11 6.82 -4.26
N GLY A 1231 14.32 7.81 -5.15
CA GLY A 1231 13.37 8.87 -5.44
C GLY A 1231 13.31 9.94 -4.34
N ASP A 1232 14.33 10.02 -3.49
CA ASP A 1232 14.49 11.08 -2.48
C ASP A 1232 14.67 12.46 -3.17
N ASP A 1233 14.20 13.53 -2.50
CA ASP A 1233 14.25 14.90 -3.01
C ASP A 1233 15.67 15.34 -3.43
N GLY A 1234 15.75 16.04 -4.57
CA GLY A 1234 16.99 16.62 -5.09
C GLY A 1234 17.68 15.78 -6.16
N ALA A 1235 17.15 14.61 -6.53
CA ALA A 1235 17.63 13.83 -7.66
C ALA A 1235 17.57 14.61 -8.99
N ASP A 1236 16.52 15.44 -9.15
CA ASP A 1236 16.27 16.35 -10.27
C ASP A 1236 17.22 17.56 -10.33
N LYS A 1237 17.94 17.84 -9.24
CA LYS A 1237 18.91 18.93 -9.14
C LYS A 1237 20.34 18.49 -9.46
N ILE A 1238 20.55 17.21 -9.76
CA ILE A 1238 21.86 16.67 -10.11
C ILE A 1238 22.12 16.94 -11.58
N THR A 1239 23.13 17.75 -11.88
CA THR A 1239 23.54 18.01 -13.26
C THR A 1239 24.83 17.29 -13.59
N ILE A 1240 24.90 16.65 -14.76
CA ILE A 1240 26.14 16.12 -15.32
C ILE A 1240 26.83 17.25 -16.08
N THR A 1241 28.00 17.65 -15.58
CA THR A 1241 28.73 18.85 -16.04
C THR A 1241 29.63 18.58 -17.24
N GLU A 1242 30.30 17.43 -17.27
CA GLU A 1242 31.18 17.03 -18.37
C GLU A 1242 31.44 15.52 -18.36
N LEU A 1243 31.94 15.01 -19.49
CA LEU A 1243 32.55 13.69 -19.60
C LEU A 1243 34.07 13.84 -19.68
N ALA A 1244 34.75 13.54 -18.59
CA ALA A 1244 36.20 13.57 -18.53
C ALA A 1244 36.79 12.43 -19.37
N ASN A 1245 37.47 12.79 -20.45
CA ASN A 1245 38.23 11.87 -21.30
C ASN A 1245 39.69 11.84 -20.84
N SER A 1246 40.02 11.00 -19.85
CA SER A 1246 41.41 10.76 -19.45
C SER A 1246 42.07 9.77 -20.42
N ALA A 1247 43.04 10.24 -21.21
CA ALA A 1247 43.86 9.38 -22.08
C ALA A 1247 45.01 8.70 -21.32
#